data_AF-A0A970UQZ0-F1
#
_entry.id   AF-A0A970UQZ0-F1
#
_cell.length_a   1.000
_cell.length_b   1.000
_cell.length_c   1.000
_cell.angle_alpha   90.00
_cell.angle_beta   90.00
_cell.angle_gamma   90.00
#
_symmetry.space_group_name_H-M   'P 1'
#
loop_
_entity.id
_entity.type
_entity.pdbx_description
1 polymer ?
#
loop_
_entity_poly.entity_id
_entity_poly.type
_entity_poly.pdbx_seq_one_letter_code
_entity_poly.pdbx_strand_id
1 'polypeptide(L)'
;MAKTIQIYLLLLFGALLLACRPVQAQFYNGLNMSFGKNRVQFPREDVLESEFFASFYRHDRFDVYFYPDGQQLAEYVSRFAGSELTRLENFFEYSLNKKLIFLVYNRLNDYRQSNVGLISGREETNIGGVTNLIDNKVFLYFEGDYKKIDQQILAAITDVILQEMLYGGSTRDRLTNSALLNLPTWYYDGLVSFISKGWDVEIENRVKDGILSGQFEKFNHLQGREAIDAGHSIWYFVSETFGKSLIPTIVYFSKINRSASAGFMNVLGTSLSALSYEWLYFFKSRFDDPAHQGEMPTDGQIKLRNRKGTEYLRARISPDGRYIAYVSNTEGKIKVYLFDERSGKSKRIFQSGARLGQIEDRTFPVLAWHPTSQLLAMTMEHKGKMRYSLYSPESRKWEHQEIKLYDKILDFSFSDDGLNIVLSGTIKGQSDIFVYNLVANTSERITNDRADDFSPRFINHSSAILFVSNRTNLSIEQQKLNDEVTPGQNVFIYDYKTRSDELIPIAGDSYIDRLQPYQTKDRTYYFLGDDNGIRNRYKAQYDSTIVAIDTTVHYTYFSKTAPLTNYARNILDHSIASETGTFTELLFHNNRYNLYRGELPNESASLNKPRPTPFRLKLTRDLARQDSISRIQEIQREERKVITRQFAHLGRDSLSGEKREIDINNYTFSLESLAQGNHSSLPGQGQVKDPITGRSSDLPPIRVYQPAFYVNYLASQVDFTFLNASYQSFSGAAPYYNPGLNMLFLVGTQDLFEDYKVTGGVRFGSNFDSNEYLLSVENLKKRLDKEIIFHRQVYKTITNDWSSYVKATTQELFGLLKYPFSQVSALKGTLNLRLDEYAYLSTDQYNMIKEGEHKLWAGVKLEYIFDNARMIGLNLYDGIRSKVFGEYYQQVNGDWSDVFILGADFRHYLPLHRSLIWANRLATSTSFGGSRLIYYMGGVDNWYNISRNVPTFDYYQPIDGSQEFVYQALATNMRGFSQNIRNGNSFAVFNTEVRWPVFRYFANKPLNSDFLTNFQLVGFFDIGTAWSGPSPWDKRNHLNREVIRNGPMVIVVDKGNEPFVAGFGAGVRSRLLGYFVRLDWAWGIENYVLLPRIFYLSLSLDF
;
A
#
# COMPACT_ATOMS: atom_id res chain seq x y z
N MET A 1 40.27 -31.76 -1.74
CA MET A 1 39.09 -31.04 -2.28
C MET A 1 38.71 -29.79 -1.47
N ALA A 2 38.14 -29.87 -0.26
CA ALA A 2 37.61 -28.67 0.43
C ALA A 2 38.62 -27.51 0.60
N LYS A 3 39.80 -27.74 1.18
CA LYS A 3 40.85 -26.70 1.31
C LYS A 3 41.31 -26.13 -0.04
N THR A 4 41.49 -26.95 -1.06
CA THR A 4 41.80 -26.49 -2.43
C THR A 4 40.71 -25.61 -3.01
N ILE A 5 39.43 -25.98 -2.84
CA ILE A 5 38.28 -25.15 -3.29
C ILE A 5 38.26 -23.81 -2.55
N GLN A 6 38.58 -23.81 -1.25
CA GLN A 6 38.66 -22.59 -0.44
C GLN A 6 39.83 -21.67 -0.86
N ILE A 7 40.97 -22.24 -1.25
CA ILE A 7 42.11 -21.51 -1.83
C ILE A 7 41.76 -20.96 -3.22
N TYR A 8 41.10 -21.74 -4.08
CA TYR A 8 40.62 -21.24 -5.38
C TYR A 8 39.55 -20.16 -5.24
N LEU A 9 38.66 -20.23 -4.24
CA LEU A 9 37.72 -19.15 -3.92
C LEU A 9 38.43 -17.90 -3.41
N LEU A 10 39.47 -18.03 -2.58
CA LEU A 10 40.29 -16.90 -2.14
C LEU A 10 41.10 -16.28 -3.29
N LEU A 11 41.63 -17.09 -4.20
CA LEU A 11 42.31 -16.61 -5.40
C LEU A 11 41.34 -16.00 -6.41
N LEU A 12 40.12 -16.52 -6.55
CA LEU A 12 39.07 -15.93 -7.39
C LEU A 12 38.58 -14.60 -6.81
N PHE A 13 38.43 -14.50 -5.48
CA PHE A 13 38.06 -13.27 -4.78
C PHE A 13 39.19 -12.24 -4.83
N GLY A 14 40.45 -12.67 -4.67
CA GLY A 14 41.63 -11.83 -4.88
C GLY A 14 41.80 -11.37 -6.32
N ALA A 15 41.52 -12.24 -7.31
CA ALA A 15 41.51 -11.89 -8.72
C ALA A 15 40.35 -10.93 -9.06
N LEU A 16 39.17 -11.08 -8.45
CA LEU A 16 38.08 -10.11 -8.57
C LEU A 16 38.45 -8.75 -7.98
N LEU A 17 39.16 -8.70 -6.85
CA LEU A 17 39.68 -7.47 -6.25
C LEU A 17 40.80 -6.82 -7.08
N LEU A 18 41.66 -7.61 -7.74
CA LEU A 18 42.76 -7.13 -8.58
C LEU A 18 42.35 -6.86 -10.04
N ALA A 19 41.24 -7.40 -10.50
CA ALA A 19 40.62 -7.09 -11.80
C ALA A 19 39.73 -5.83 -11.75
N CYS A 20 39.55 -5.20 -10.57
CA CYS A 20 38.90 -3.90 -10.42
C CYS A 20 39.71 -2.75 -11.03
N ARG A 21 39.75 -2.68 -12.37
CA ARG A 21 39.76 -1.38 -13.04
C ARG A 21 38.50 -0.60 -12.61
N PRO A 22 38.55 0.72 -12.46
CA PRO A 22 37.40 1.50 -12.00
C PRO A 22 36.28 1.50 -13.05
N VAL A 23 35.19 0.77 -12.77
CA VAL A 23 33.96 0.73 -13.59
C VAL A 23 32.81 1.31 -12.76
N GLN A 24 32.67 2.64 -12.84
CA GLN A 24 31.68 3.56 -12.21
C GLN A 24 31.71 4.87 -13.05
N ALA A 25 30.79 5.84 -13.04
CA ALA A 25 29.37 6.01 -12.64
C ALA A 25 28.70 6.88 -13.77
N GLN A 26 27.68 7.80 -13.81
CA GLN A 26 26.29 8.13 -13.36
C GLN A 26 25.97 9.65 -13.11
N PHE A 27 24.67 9.97 -13.10
CA PHE A 27 23.95 11.14 -13.62
C PHE A 27 23.38 11.86 -12.43
N TYR A 28 23.94 13.03 -12.18
CA TYR A 28 23.42 13.93 -11.19
C TYR A 28 22.66 15.08 -11.87
N ASN A 29 21.48 15.42 -11.37
CA ASN A 29 20.78 16.64 -11.74
C ASN A 29 20.02 17.19 -10.53
N GLY A 30 20.66 18.14 -9.82
CA GLY A 30 20.11 18.87 -8.69
C GLY A 30 19.40 17.99 -7.66
N LEU A 31 18.23 18.44 -7.22
CA LEU A 31 17.36 17.74 -6.27
C LEU A 31 16.38 16.76 -6.92
N ASN A 32 16.02 16.98 -8.20
CA ASN A 32 15.00 16.22 -8.95
C ASN A 32 15.50 14.84 -9.43
N MET A 33 16.08 14.09 -8.51
CA MET A 33 16.41 12.69 -8.67
C MET A 33 15.14 11.83 -8.58
N SER A 34 14.79 11.15 -9.67
CA SER A 34 13.70 10.16 -9.69
C SER A 34 14.03 8.93 -8.82
N PHE A 35 13.53 8.94 -7.58
CA PHE A 35 13.38 7.75 -6.75
C PHE A 35 12.03 7.07 -7.05
N GLY A 36 11.61 6.13 -6.20
CA GLY A 36 10.35 5.42 -6.37
C GLY A 36 10.44 3.94 -6.04
N LYS A 37 9.30 3.36 -5.68
CA LYS A 37 9.14 1.93 -5.42
C LYS A 37 8.81 1.19 -6.72
N ASN A 38 8.92 -0.13 -6.70
CA ASN A 38 8.70 -0.97 -7.87
C ASN A 38 7.56 -1.96 -7.64
N ARG A 39 6.81 -2.27 -8.70
CA ARG A 39 6.13 -3.56 -8.82
C ARG A 39 7.17 -4.63 -9.14
N VAL A 40 6.89 -5.88 -8.76
CA VAL A 40 7.78 -7.02 -9.01
C VAL A 40 6.92 -8.20 -9.43
N GLN A 41 6.57 -8.21 -10.70
CA GLN A 41 5.81 -9.31 -11.31
C GLN A 41 6.68 -10.57 -11.43
N PHE A 42 6.09 -11.72 -11.14
CA PHE A 42 6.67 -13.03 -11.39
C PHE A 42 5.83 -13.74 -12.46
N PRO A 43 6.44 -14.31 -13.51
CA PRO A 43 5.69 -15.14 -14.46
C PRO A 43 5.01 -16.31 -13.73
N ARG A 44 3.70 -16.45 -13.94
CA ARG A 44 2.96 -17.68 -13.64
C ARG A 44 3.22 -18.68 -14.79
N GLU A 45 3.46 -19.94 -14.46
CA GLU A 45 3.57 -21.04 -15.44
C GLU A 45 2.16 -21.52 -15.89
N ASP A 46 1.16 -21.14 -15.11
CA ASP A 46 -0.23 -21.57 -15.09
C ASP A 46 -1.22 -20.56 -15.72
N VAL A 47 -0.76 -19.35 -16.07
CA VAL A 47 -1.55 -18.30 -16.71
C VAL A 47 -0.83 -17.82 -17.96
N LEU A 48 -1.54 -17.75 -19.09
CA LEU A 48 -1.00 -17.26 -20.37
C LEU A 48 -0.48 -15.82 -20.20
N GLU A 49 0.78 -15.57 -20.61
CA GLU A 49 1.48 -14.28 -20.39
C GLU A 49 0.80 -13.05 -21.02
N SER A 50 -0.26 -13.24 -21.81
CA SER A 50 -1.08 -12.20 -22.44
C SER A 50 -2.18 -11.64 -21.53
N GLU A 51 -2.69 -12.41 -20.55
CA GLU A 51 -4.08 -12.25 -20.08
C GLU A 51 -4.23 -12.33 -18.56
N PHE A 52 -3.69 -11.33 -17.85
CA PHE A 52 -3.94 -11.17 -16.40
C PHE A 52 -5.44 -10.94 -16.06
N PHE A 53 -6.24 -10.44 -17.02
CA PHE A 53 -7.70 -10.28 -16.87
C PHE A 53 -8.39 -10.51 -18.21
N ALA A 54 -8.57 -11.77 -18.59
CA ALA A 54 -9.26 -12.12 -19.83
C ALA A 54 -10.75 -11.71 -19.81
N SER A 55 -11.41 -11.72 -18.66
CA SER A 55 -12.88 -11.77 -18.58
C SER A 55 -13.52 -10.76 -17.62
N PHE A 56 -14.75 -10.34 -17.94
CA PHE A 56 -15.56 -9.49 -17.06
C PHE A 56 -17.08 -9.65 -17.22
N TYR A 57 -17.81 -9.36 -16.15
CA TYR A 57 -19.25 -9.15 -16.13
C TYR A 57 -19.57 -7.67 -16.31
N ARG A 58 -20.49 -7.35 -17.23
CA ARG A 58 -20.92 -5.98 -17.58
C ARG A 58 -22.33 -5.73 -17.07
N HIS A 59 -22.47 -5.12 -15.90
CA HIS A 59 -23.77 -4.73 -15.32
C HIS A 59 -24.11 -3.26 -15.65
N ASP A 60 -25.31 -2.82 -15.30
CA ASP A 60 -25.76 -1.46 -15.63
C ASP A 60 -25.13 -0.37 -14.76
N ARG A 61 -24.87 -0.65 -13.47
CA ARG A 61 -24.23 0.32 -12.56
C ARG A 61 -22.74 0.05 -12.28
N PHE A 62 -22.21 -1.12 -12.67
CA PHE A 62 -20.81 -1.50 -12.43
C PHE A 62 -20.30 -2.59 -13.38
N ASP A 63 -18.99 -2.79 -13.42
CA ASP A 63 -18.31 -3.92 -14.06
C ASP A 63 -17.56 -4.76 -13.01
N VAL A 64 -17.40 -6.07 -13.24
CA VAL A 64 -16.57 -6.96 -12.42
C VAL A 64 -15.59 -7.72 -13.32
N TYR A 65 -14.30 -7.41 -13.22
CA TYR A 65 -13.20 -8.02 -13.98
C TYR A 65 -12.49 -9.09 -13.14
N PHE A 66 -12.13 -10.20 -13.76
CA PHE A 66 -11.60 -11.38 -13.06
C PHE A 66 -10.69 -12.25 -13.95
N TYR A 67 -9.93 -13.12 -13.28
CA TYR A 67 -9.09 -14.15 -13.88
C TYR A 67 -9.96 -15.34 -14.32
N PRO A 68 -9.62 -16.10 -15.38
CA PRO A 68 -10.43 -17.24 -15.85
C PRO A 68 -10.76 -18.32 -14.79
N ASP A 69 -9.92 -18.46 -13.77
CA ASP A 69 -10.12 -19.37 -12.64
C ASP A 69 -10.96 -18.77 -11.50
N GLY A 70 -11.01 -17.43 -11.39
CA GLY A 70 -11.71 -16.65 -10.36
C GLY A 70 -13.19 -16.38 -10.62
N GLN A 71 -13.84 -17.09 -11.56
CA GLN A 71 -15.23 -16.85 -11.94
C GLN A 71 -16.18 -16.92 -10.73
N GLN A 72 -16.05 -17.93 -9.87
CA GLN A 72 -16.94 -18.14 -8.72
C GLN A 72 -16.93 -16.92 -7.77
N LEU A 73 -15.75 -16.38 -7.50
CA LEU A 73 -15.58 -15.16 -6.71
C LEU A 73 -16.16 -13.92 -7.42
N ALA A 74 -16.04 -13.83 -8.74
CA ALA A 74 -16.61 -12.73 -9.53
C ALA A 74 -18.15 -12.77 -9.61
N GLU A 75 -18.75 -13.97 -9.62
CA GLU A 75 -20.19 -14.15 -9.48
C GLU A 75 -20.69 -13.76 -8.08
N TYR A 76 -19.94 -14.13 -7.02
CA TYR A 76 -20.21 -13.68 -5.66
C TYR A 76 -20.19 -12.15 -5.57
N VAL A 77 -19.08 -11.52 -6.00
CA VAL A 77 -18.90 -10.07 -6.01
C VAL A 77 -20.02 -9.39 -6.79
N SER A 78 -20.39 -9.92 -7.96
CA SER A 78 -21.47 -9.38 -8.78
C SER A 78 -22.81 -9.34 -8.05
N ARG A 79 -23.16 -10.39 -7.29
CA ARG A 79 -24.43 -10.46 -6.54
C ARG A 79 -24.42 -9.52 -5.34
N PHE A 80 -23.35 -9.54 -4.54
CA PHE A 80 -23.25 -8.75 -3.30
C PHE A 80 -23.08 -7.24 -3.58
N ALA A 81 -22.19 -6.85 -4.50
CA ALA A 81 -22.03 -5.45 -4.88
C ALA A 81 -23.31 -4.85 -5.50
N GLY A 82 -24.11 -5.67 -6.18
CA GLY A 82 -25.38 -5.24 -6.78
C GLY A 82 -26.41 -4.78 -5.74
N SER A 83 -26.63 -5.55 -4.68
CA SER A 83 -27.54 -5.14 -3.59
C SER A 83 -26.97 -4.00 -2.75
N GLU A 84 -25.68 -4.08 -2.42
CA GLU A 84 -25.07 -3.17 -1.46
C GLU A 84 -24.76 -1.79 -2.05
N LEU A 85 -24.57 -1.68 -3.38
CA LEU A 85 -24.48 -0.38 -4.05
C LEU A 85 -25.77 0.42 -3.86
N THR A 86 -26.93 -0.14 -4.21
CA THR A 86 -28.21 0.54 -4.02
C THR A 86 -28.49 0.86 -2.54
N ARG A 87 -28.10 -0.02 -1.62
CA ARG A 87 -28.23 0.22 -0.18
C ARG A 87 -27.36 1.39 0.31
N LEU A 88 -26.15 1.54 -0.23
CA LEU A 88 -25.21 2.61 0.15
C LEU A 88 -25.54 3.93 -0.55
N GLU A 89 -25.95 3.93 -1.81
CA GLU A 89 -26.43 5.13 -2.52
C GLU A 89 -27.66 5.73 -1.81
N ASN A 90 -28.62 4.89 -1.41
CA ASN A 90 -29.77 5.31 -0.60
C ASN A 90 -29.37 5.79 0.80
N PHE A 91 -28.34 5.20 1.41
CA PHE A 91 -27.85 5.64 2.73
C PHE A 91 -27.16 7.01 2.69
N PHE A 92 -26.43 7.32 1.60
CA PHE A 92 -25.74 8.59 1.42
C PHE A 92 -26.56 9.66 0.69
N GLU A 93 -27.80 9.35 0.29
CA GLU A 93 -28.66 10.18 -0.56
C GLU A 93 -27.94 10.63 -1.86
N TYR A 94 -27.07 9.76 -2.40
CA TYR A 94 -26.17 10.07 -3.50
C TYR A 94 -26.05 8.90 -4.48
N SER A 95 -26.32 9.15 -5.77
CA SER A 95 -26.10 8.19 -6.85
C SER A 95 -24.80 8.49 -7.59
N LEU A 96 -24.00 7.45 -7.87
CA LEU A 96 -22.75 7.58 -8.62
C LEU A 96 -23.00 7.96 -10.09
N ASN A 97 -22.21 8.91 -10.59
CA ASN A 97 -22.29 9.40 -11.97
C ASN A 97 -21.56 8.48 -12.96
N LYS A 98 -20.57 7.74 -12.47
CA LYS A 98 -19.77 6.76 -13.22
C LYS A 98 -20.07 5.35 -12.73
N LYS A 99 -19.97 4.36 -13.62
CA LYS A 99 -20.01 2.94 -13.24
C LYS A 99 -18.81 2.60 -12.36
N LEU A 100 -19.02 1.82 -11.28
CA LEU A 100 -17.90 1.22 -10.55
C LEU A 100 -17.22 0.15 -11.41
N ILE A 101 -15.92 -0.06 -11.18
CA ILE A 101 -15.14 -1.12 -11.84
C ILE A 101 -14.42 -1.90 -10.75
N PHE A 102 -14.94 -3.08 -10.43
CA PHE A 102 -14.32 -4.00 -9.48
C PHE A 102 -13.29 -4.87 -10.20
N LEU A 103 -12.03 -4.81 -9.75
CA LEU A 103 -10.97 -5.71 -10.20
C LEU A 103 -10.75 -6.77 -9.11
N VAL A 104 -11.11 -8.02 -9.40
CA VAL A 104 -11.16 -9.12 -8.44
C VAL A 104 -9.92 -10.01 -8.57
N TYR A 105 -9.26 -10.28 -7.45
CA TYR A 105 -8.03 -11.05 -7.34
C TYR A 105 -8.22 -12.26 -6.41
N ASN A 106 -7.81 -13.45 -6.84
CA ASN A 106 -7.92 -14.68 -6.05
C ASN A 106 -7.00 -14.64 -4.80
N ARG A 107 -5.98 -13.78 -4.79
CA ARG A 107 -5.04 -13.58 -3.66
C ARG A 107 -4.41 -12.19 -3.66
N LEU A 108 -4.09 -11.68 -2.47
CA LEU A 108 -3.47 -10.36 -2.23
C LEU A 108 -2.13 -10.14 -2.98
N ASN A 109 -1.34 -11.20 -3.23
CA ASN A 109 -0.06 -11.01 -3.91
C ASN A 109 -0.18 -10.77 -5.42
N ASP A 110 -1.27 -11.16 -6.08
CA ASP A 110 -1.49 -10.77 -7.48
C ASP A 110 -1.87 -9.28 -7.55
N TYR A 111 -2.62 -8.75 -6.58
CA TYR A 111 -2.80 -7.30 -6.42
C TYR A 111 -1.49 -6.55 -6.13
N ARG A 112 -0.55 -7.14 -5.37
CA ARG A 112 0.80 -6.55 -5.20
C ARG A 112 1.63 -6.53 -6.48
N GLN A 113 1.41 -7.48 -7.39
CA GLN A 113 2.09 -7.57 -8.69
C GLN A 113 1.44 -6.71 -9.77
N SER A 114 0.14 -6.45 -9.66
CA SER A 114 -0.61 -5.53 -10.52
C SER A 114 0.03 -4.15 -10.61
N ASN A 115 0.00 -3.54 -11.79
CA ASN A 115 0.51 -2.18 -12.00
C ASN A 115 -0.40 -1.09 -11.44
N VAL A 116 -1.67 -1.40 -11.17
CA VAL A 116 -2.65 -0.38 -10.80
C VAL A 116 -2.29 0.37 -9.52
N GLY A 117 -2.35 1.70 -9.56
CA GLY A 117 -1.95 2.56 -8.45
C GLY A 117 -0.42 2.62 -8.27
N LEU A 118 0.36 2.19 -9.26
CA LEU A 118 1.78 2.53 -9.34
C LEU A 118 1.92 3.98 -9.79
N ILE A 119 2.07 4.86 -8.81
CA ILE A 119 2.49 6.25 -8.99
C ILE A 119 3.88 6.24 -9.64
N SER A 120 4.03 6.85 -10.82
CA SER A 120 5.33 6.96 -11.48
C SER A 120 6.24 7.95 -10.74
N GLY A 121 7.56 7.81 -10.92
CA GLY A 121 8.54 8.72 -10.29
C GLY A 121 8.45 10.19 -10.74
N ARG A 122 7.63 10.51 -11.75
CA ARG A 122 7.28 11.89 -12.16
C ARG A 122 6.06 12.42 -11.41
N GLU A 123 5.06 11.57 -11.14
CA GLU A 123 3.88 11.93 -10.35
C GLU A 123 4.27 12.30 -8.90
N GLU A 124 5.25 11.59 -8.30
CA GLU A 124 5.80 11.94 -6.98
C GLU A 124 6.43 13.35 -6.92
N THR A 125 6.84 13.94 -8.05
CA THR A 125 7.55 15.24 -8.08
C THR A 125 6.65 16.46 -8.30
N ASN A 126 5.35 16.30 -8.54
CA ASN A 126 4.44 17.42 -8.83
C ASN A 126 4.02 18.18 -7.56
N ILE A 127 4.69 19.30 -7.28
CA ILE A 127 4.48 20.12 -6.08
C ILE A 127 3.07 20.74 -6.01
N GLY A 128 2.41 20.98 -7.16
CA GLY A 128 1.02 21.44 -7.21
C GLY A 128 -0.02 20.36 -6.89
N GLY A 129 0.39 19.09 -6.82
CA GLY A 129 -0.51 17.93 -6.77
C GLY A 129 -0.97 17.49 -8.16
N VAL A 130 -1.58 16.31 -8.22
CA VAL A 130 -2.16 15.70 -9.43
C VAL A 130 -3.64 15.44 -9.17
N THR A 131 -4.52 15.86 -10.09
CA THR A 131 -5.96 15.59 -9.97
C THR A 131 -6.30 14.30 -10.71
N ASN A 132 -6.53 13.22 -9.95
CA ASN A 132 -7.03 11.95 -10.47
C ASN A 132 -8.49 12.10 -10.96
N LEU A 133 -8.79 11.43 -12.08
CA LEU A 133 -10.09 11.46 -12.76
C LEU A 133 -10.79 10.10 -12.82
N ILE A 134 -10.10 9.02 -12.45
CA ILE A 134 -10.57 7.63 -12.51
C ILE A 134 -10.32 6.94 -11.16
N ASP A 135 -11.12 7.28 -10.17
CA ASP A 135 -11.11 6.62 -8.85
C ASP A 135 -12.29 5.62 -8.72
N ASN A 136 -13.17 5.53 -9.71
CA ASN A 136 -14.23 4.52 -9.80
C ASN A 136 -13.72 3.08 -10.05
N LYS A 137 -12.40 2.86 -9.96
CA LYS A 137 -11.70 1.59 -10.15
C LYS A 137 -11.19 1.10 -8.79
N VAL A 138 -11.72 -0.03 -8.33
CA VAL A 138 -11.52 -0.55 -6.97
C VAL A 138 -11.02 -2.00 -6.99
N PHE A 139 -10.27 -2.39 -5.96
CA PHE A 139 -9.56 -3.68 -5.90
C PHE A 139 -10.12 -4.54 -4.78
N LEU A 140 -10.42 -5.79 -5.10
CA LEU A 140 -10.91 -6.78 -4.15
C LEU A 140 -9.98 -7.98 -4.22
N TYR A 141 -9.43 -8.42 -3.08
CA TYR A 141 -8.58 -9.60 -3.02
C TYR A 141 -9.10 -10.59 -1.98
N PHE A 142 -9.23 -11.86 -2.35
CA PHE A 142 -9.66 -12.87 -1.40
C PHE A 142 -8.55 -13.14 -0.36
N GLU A 143 -8.96 -13.23 0.91
CA GLU A 143 -8.08 -13.58 2.03
C GLU A 143 -8.34 -15.00 2.57
N GLY A 144 -9.28 -15.74 1.98
CA GLY A 144 -9.79 -17.01 2.52
C GLY A 144 -10.97 -16.85 3.46
N ASP A 145 -11.80 -15.83 3.26
CA ASP A 145 -12.84 -15.41 4.21
C ASP A 145 -13.83 -14.46 3.49
N TYR A 146 -15.10 -14.86 3.35
CA TYR A 146 -16.12 -14.06 2.68
C TYR A 146 -16.55 -12.83 3.52
N LYS A 147 -16.59 -12.94 4.85
CA LYS A 147 -16.84 -11.81 5.78
C LYS A 147 -15.81 -10.68 5.56
N LYS A 148 -14.59 -10.99 5.10
CA LYS A 148 -13.58 -10.01 4.67
C LYS A 148 -13.75 -9.49 3.24
N ILE A 149 -14.22 -10.29 2.26
CA ILE A 149 -14.47 -9.76 0.90
C ILE A 149 -15.67 -8.81 0.90
N ASP A 150 -16.70 -9.10 1.70
CA ASP A 150 -17.84 -8.22 1.94
C ASP A 150 -17.40 -6.87 2.50
N GLN A 151 -16.55 -6.87 3.54
CA GLN A 151 -15.96 -5.64 4.09
C GLN A 151 -15.15 -4.86 3.04
N GLN A 152 -14.42 -5.53 2.14
CA GLN A 152 -13.72 -4.86 1.04
C GLN A 152 -14.69 -4.24 0.02
N ILE A 153 -15.75 -4.95 -0.37
CA ILE A 153 -16.78 -4.44 -1.31
C ILE A 153 -17.48 -3.23 -0.72
N LEU A 154 -17.90 -3.30 0.55
CA LEU A 154 -18.55 -2.18 1.25
C LEU A 154 -17.63 -0.98 1.42
N ALA A 155 -16.35 -1.21 1.73
CA ALA A 155 -15.35 -0.15 1.83
C ALA A 155 -15.15 0.51 0.46
N ALA A 156 -14.97 -0.26 -0.60
CA ALA A 156 -14.77 0.22 -1.97
C ALA A 156 -15.95 1.05 -2.50
N ILE A 157 -17.19 0.60 -2.29
CA ILE A 157 -18.38 1.37 -2.68
C ILE A 157 -18.45 2.68 -1.86
N THR A 158 -18.21 2.62 -0.55
CA THR A 158 -18.26 3.80 0.33
C THR A 158 -17.18 4.82 -0.02
N ASP A 159 -15.96 4.37 -0.31
CA ASP A 159 -14.80 5.18 -0.70
C ASP A 159 -15.12 6.05 -1.93
N VAL A 160 -15.62 5.43 -3.01
CA VAL A 160 -15.98 6.12 -4.26
C VAL A 160 -17.20 7.03 -4.10
N ILE A 161 -18.25 6.62 -3.38
CA ILE A 161 -19.40 7.51 -3.08
C ILE A 161 -18.90 8.74 -2.31
N LEU A 162 -18.10 8.57 -1.26
CA LEU A 162 -17.55 9.69 -0.51
C LEU A 162 -16.65 10.58 -1.37
N GLN A 163 -15.91 10.04 -2.34
CA GLN A 163 -15.11 10.83 -3.27
C GLN A 163 -15.96 11.66 -4.26
N GLU A 164 -16.99 11.08 -4.88
CA GLU A 164 -17.89 11.86 -5.74
C GLU A 164 -18.73 12.86 -4.92
N MET A 165 -19.14 12.52 -3.70
CA MET A 165 -19.76 13.47 -2.76
C MET A 165 -18.82 14.63 -2.44
N LEU A 166 -17.59 14.38 -1.97
CA LEU A 166 -16.68 15.41 -1.47
C LEU A 166 -16.00 16.22 -2.58
N TYR A 167 -15.46 15.57 -3.61
CA TYR A 167 -14.69 16.23 -4.67
C TYR A 167 -15.51 16.51 -5.93
N GLY A 168 -16.58 15.73 -6.18
CA GLY A 168 -17.51 15.91 -7.31
C GLY A 168 -17.42 14.78 -8.36
N GLY A 169 -18.52 14.57 -9.09
CA GLY A 169 -18.57 13.63 -10.21
C GLY A 169 -17.89 14.16 -11.49
N SER A 170 -17.92 15.49 -11.72
CA SER A 170 -17.35 16.09 -12.93
C SER A 170 -15.86 16.44 -12.79
N THR A 171 -15.15 16.43 -13.92
CA THR A 171 -13.74 16.85 -14.03
C THR A 171 -13.51 18.27 -13.52
N ARG A 172 -14.47 19.19 -13.74
CA ARG A 172 -14.39 20.61 -13.33
C ARG A 172 -14.48 20.77 -11.81
N ASP A 173 -15.39 20.02 -11.18
CA ASP A 173 -15.58 20.07 -9.73
C ASP A 173 -14.36 19.48 -9.02
N ARG A 174 -13.86 18.34 -9.50
CA ARG A 174 -12.66 17.67 -8.98
C ARG A 174 -11.42 18.56 -9.02
N LEU A 175 -11.18 19.25 -10.13
CA LEU A 175 -10.08 20.21 -10.27
C LEU A 175 -10.18 21.35 -9.22
N THR A 176 -11.41 21.81 -8.95
CA THR A 176 -11.67 22.93 -8.04
C THR A 176 -11.60 22.52 -6.56
N ASN A 177 -12.10 21.32 -6.23
CA ASN A 177 -12.23 20.85 -4.85
C ASN A 177 -10.96 20.16 -4.33
N SER A 178 -10.23 19.41 -5.16
CA SER A 178 -9.02 18.68 -4.74
C SER A 178 -7.90 19.60 -4.23
N ALA A 179 -7.77 20.80 -4.80
CA ALA A 179 -6.82 21.81 -4.32
C ALA A 179 -7.20 22.42 -2.95
N LEU A 180 -8.49 22.39 -2.58
CA LEU A 180 -9.06 23.24 -1.52
C LEU A 180 -9.70 22.45 -0.35
N LEU A 181 -9.88 21.14 -0.46
CA LEU A 181 -10.48 20.28 0.56
C LEU A 181 -9.46 19.21 1.02
N ASN A 182 -8.88 19.42 2.21
CA ASN A 182 -8.00 18.46 2.87
C ASN A 182 -8.71 17.92 4.13
N LEU A 183 -9.01 16.62 4.16
CA LEU A 183 -9.67 15.95 5.29
C LEU A 183 -8.70 14.98 5.97
N PRO A 184 -8.71 14.91 7.32
CA PRO A 184 -7.81 14.05 8.08
C PRO A 184 -8.25 12.58 8.05
N THR A 185 -7.28 11.67 8.09
CA THR A 185 -7.43 10.19 8.08
C THR A 185 -8.57 9.67 8.97
N TRP A 186 -8.66 10.13 10.22
CA TRP A 186 -9.71 9.68 11.15
C TRP A 186 -11.13 9.99 10.67
N TYR A 187 -11.31 11.08 9.90
CA TYR A 187 -12.62 11.48 9.41
C TYR A 187 -13.02 10.59 8.23
N TYR A 188 -12.15 10.51 7.22
CA TYR A 188 -12.44 9.83 5.96
C TYR A 188 -12.31 8.30 6.10
N ASP A 189 -11.10 7.80 6.37
CA ASP A 189 -10.83 6.36 6.52
C ASP A 189 -11.58 5.75 7.71
N GLY A 190 -11.81 6.55 8.76
CA GLY A 190 -12.67 6.16 9.89
C GLY A 190 -14.14 6.01 9.51
N LEU A 191 -14.68 6.85 8.61
CA LEU A 191 -16.04 6.71 8.11
C LEU A 191 -16.16 5.48 7.20
N VAL A 192 -15.22 5.31 6.27
CA VAL A 192 -15.13 4.13 5.41
C VAL A 192 -15.06 2.85 6.26
N SER A 193 -14.23 2.82 7.31
CA SER A 193 -14.16 1.66 8.21
C SER A 193 -15.43 1.42 9.02
N PHE A 194 -16.13 2.47 9.47
CA PHE A 194 -17.38 2.32 10.23
C PHE A 194 -18.52 1.76 9.36
N ILE A 195 -18.69 2.29 8.15
CA ILE A 195 -19.75 1.87 7.22
C ILE A 195 -19.49 0.47 6.64
N SER A 196 -18.22 0.10 6.42
CA SER A 196 -17.85 -1.20 5.85
C SER A 196 -17.81 -2.37 6.83
N LYS A 197 -17.38 -2.14 8.08
CA LYS A 197 -17.23 -3.22 9.08
C LYS A 197 -18.36 -3.29 10.10
N GLY A 198 -19.00 -2.16 10.40
CA GLY A 198 -19.78 -2.05 11.62
C GLY A 198 -18.93 -2.26 12.88
N TRP A 199 -19.59 -2.51 14.01
CA TRP A 199 -18.94 -2.59 15.31
C TRP A 199 -18.69 -4.04 15.74
N ASP A 200 -17.47 -4.54 15.50
CA ASP A 200 -17.07 -5.91 15.81
C ASP A 200 -16.20 -6.06 17.08
N VAL A 201 -15.89 -7.31 17.43
CA VAL A 201 -15.13 -7.69 18.64
C VAL A 201 -13.63 -7.33 18.56
N GLU A 202 -13.04 -7.16 17.37
CA GLU A 202 -11.68 -6.58 17.27
C GLU A 202 -11.73 -5.07 17.46
N ILE A 203 -12.68 -4.37 16.82
CA ILE A 203 -12.87 -2.92 16.97
C ILE A 203 -13.15 -2.56 18.44
N GLU A 204 -14.07 -3.25 19.11
CA GLU A 204 -14.35 -3.04 20.55
C GLU A 204 -13.07 -3.15 21.38
N ASN A 205 -12.26 -4.19 21.17
CA ASN A 205 -11.01 -4.40 21.92
C ASN A 205 -9.92 -3.37 21.57
N ARG A 206 -9.82 -2.90 20.31
CA ARG A 206 -8.89 -1.84 19.90
C ARG A 206 -9.27 -0.50 20.52
N VAL A 207 -10.55 -0.14 20.47
CA VAL A 207 -11.07 1.12 21.02
C VAL A 207 -11.02 1.10 22.54
N LYS A 208 -11.37 -0.03 23.20
CA LYS A 208 -11.20 -0.20 24.65
C LYS A 208 -9.76 0.00 25.11
N ASP A 209 -8.77 -0.43 24.33
CA ASP A 209 -7.36 -0.15 24.65
C ASP A 209 -6.95 1.30 24.35
N GLY A 210 -7.36 1.87 23.22
CA GLY A 210 -7.05 3.26 22.84
C GLY A 210 -7.64 4.31 23.79
N ILE A 211 -8.84 4.06 24.31
CA ILE A 211 -9.53 4.88 25.31
C ILE A 211 -8.89 4.73 26.70
N LEU A 212 -8.78 3.49 27.22
CA LEU A 212 -8.32 3.26 28.60
C LEU A 212 -6.82 3.55 28.80
N SER A 213 -6.00 3.43 27.75
CA SER A 213 -4.57 3.81 27.82
C SER A 213 -4.31 5.32 27.72
N GLY A 214 -5.34 6.15 27.55
CA GLY A 214 -5.20 7.60 27.32
C GLY A 214 -4.49 7.94 26.01
N GLN A 215 -4.49 7.02 25.04
CA GLN A 215 -3.92 7.23 23.70
C GLN A 215 -4.85 8.10 22.85
N PHE A 216 -6.15 7.82 22.86
CA PHE A 216 -7.16 8.51 22.04
C PHE A 216 -7.43 9.95 22.50
N GLU A 217 -7.07 10.32 23.73
CA GLU A 217 -7.04 11.71 24.22
C GLU A 217 -6.06 12.61 23.43
N LYS A 218 -5.06 12.00 22.79
CA LYS A 218 -3.96 12.65 22.08
C LYS A 218 -4.17 12.51 20.57
N PHE A 219 -5.39 12.83 20.16
CA PHE A 219 -6.00 12.51 18.88
C PHE A 219 -5.16 12.88 17.63
N ASN A 220 -4.48 14.02 17.62
CA ASN A 220 -3.59 14.40 16.49
C ASN A 220 -2.32 13.55 16.35
N HIS A 221 -1.92 12.84 17.40
CA HIS A 221 -0.72 11.99 17.40
C HIS A 221 -1.00 10.58 16.88
N LEU A 222 -2.28 10.25 16.65
CA LEU A 222 -2.72 9.00 16.03
C LEU A 222 -2.33 9.00 14.55
N GLN A 223 -1.82 7.87 14.06
CA GLN A 223 -1.36 7.71 12.68
C GLN A 223 -1.69 6.30 12.15
N GLY A 224 -2.01 6.19 10.87
CA GLY A 224 -2.43 4.93 10.25
C GLY A 224 -3.59 4.30 11.01
N ARG A 225 -3.48 2.99 11.32
CA ARG A 225 -4.52 2.23 12.04
C ARG A 225 -5.00 2.90 13.33
N GLU A 226 -4.11 3.54 14.09
CA GLU A 226 -4.49 4.22 15.35
C GLU A 226 -5.49 5.36 15.11
N ALA A 227 -5.44 6.02 13.96
CA ALA A 227 -6.37 7.10 13.58
C ALA A 227 -7.68 6.54 12.97
N ILE A 228 -7.61 5.40 12.26
CA ILE A 228 -8.77 4.72 11.69
C ILE A 228 -9.64 4.14 12.81
N ASP A 229 -9.05 3.37 13.74
CA ASP A 229 -9.77 2.75 14.86
C ASP A 229 -10.44 3.83 15.76
N ALA A 230 -9.77 4.97 15.99
CA ALA A 230 -10.36 6.10 16.71
C ALA A 230 -11.47 6.80 15.92
N GLY A 231 -11.24 7.08 14.63
CA GLY A 231 -12.21 7.72 13.74
C GLY A 231 -13.50 6.91 13.58
N HIS A 232 -13.38 5.60 13.39
CA HIS A 232 -14.47 4.64 13.42
C HIS A 232 -15.32 4.81 14.69
N SER A 233 -14.68 4.88 15.86
CA SER A 233 -15.40 5.04 17.13
C SER A 233 -16.09 6.41 17.30
N ILE A 234 -15.59 7.48 16.69
CA ILE A 234 -16.32 8.76 16.62
C ILE A 234 -17.58 8.60 15.78
N TRP A 235 -17.51 7.97 14.60
CA TRP A 235 -18.68 7.74 13.76
C TRP A 235 -19.70 6.79 14.38
N TYR A 236 -19.23 5.76 15.11
CA TYR A 236 -20.09 4.92 15.94
C TYR A 236 -20.83 5.78 16.98
N PHE A 237 -20.11 6.56 17.80
CA PHE A 237 -20.69 7.45 18.80
C PHE A 237 -21.71 8.44 18.19
N VAL A 238 -21.38 9.08 17.07
CA VAL A 238 -22.31 9.96 16.34
C VAL A 238 -23.58 9.21 15.93
N SER A 239 -23.45 7.98 15.42
CA SER A 239 -24.60 7.17 15.00
C SER A 239 -25.50 6.71 16.15
N GLU A 240 -24.96 6.51 17.36
CA GLU A 240 -25.71 6.11 18.55
C GLU A 240 -26.36 7.29 19.27
N THR A 241 -25.66 8.42 19.37
CA THR A 241 -26.08 9.58 20.18
C THR A 241 -26.93 10.58 19.39
N PHE A 242 -26.65 10.77 18.09
CA PHE A 242 -27.36 11.73 17.25
C PHE A 242 -28.12 11.07 16.07
N GLY A 243 -27.88 9.78 15.83
CA GLY A 243 -28.57 8.99 14.80
C GLY A 243 -27.78 8.85 13.50
N LYS A 244 -27.78 7.64 12.94
CA LYS A 244 -26.99 7.28 11.73
C LYS A 244 -27.38 8.11 10.48
N SER A 245 -28.59 8.64 10.40
CA SER A 245 -29.09 9.45 9.28
C SER A 245 -28.46 10.85 9.17
N LEU A 246 -27.76 11.34 10.19
CA LEU A 246 -27.06 12.65 10.10
C LEU A 246 -25.69 12.56 9.42
N ILE A 247 -25.16 11.35 9.20
CA ILE A 247 -23.82 11.14 8.63
C ILE A 247 -23.68 11.72 7.21
N PRO A 248 -24.59 11.50 6.25
CA PRO A 248 -24.51 12.10 4.92
C PRO A 248 -24.56 13.63 4.99
N THR A 249 -25.42 14.17 5.86
CA THR A 249 -25.56 15.61 6.12
C THR A 249 -24.25 16.22 6.65
N ILE A 250 -23.56 15.55 7.59
CA ILE A 250 -22.25 15.98 8.08
C ILE A 250 -21.21 16.00 6.94
N VAL A 251 -21.20 14.99 6.07
CA VAL A 251 -20.31 14.94 4.89
C VAL A 251 -20.61 16.09 3.92
N TYR A 252 -21.89 16.35 3.63
CA TYR A 252 -22.34 17.43 2.76
C TYR A 252 -21.95 18.82 3.30
N PHE A 253 -22.19 19.11 4.58
CA PHE A 253 -21.75 20.38 5.18
C PHE A 253 -20.22 20.47 5.32
N SER A 254 -19.52 19.35 5.50
CA SER A 254 -18.04 19.32 5.49
C SER A 254 -17.46 19.70 4.13
N LYS A 255 -18.12 19.29 3.03
CA LYS A 255 -17.79 19.73 1.67
C LYS A 255 -17.96 21.24 1.52
N ILE A 256 -19.16 21.76 1.78
CA ILE A 256 -19.51 23.17 1.57
C ILE A 256 -18.57 24.10 2.33
N ASN A 257 -18.32 23.79 3.61
CA ASN A 257 -17.46 24.59 4.47
C ASN A 257 -15.96 24.23 4.34
N ARG A 258 -15.59 23.28 3.46
CA ARG A 258 -14.23 22.75 3.26
C ARG A 258 -13.54 22.34 4.57
N SER A 259 -14.31 21.82 5.52
CA SER A 259 -13.86 21.56 6.89
C SER A 259 -14.76 20.56 7.61
N ALA A 260 -14.18 19.43 8.04
CA ALA A 260 -14.85 18.42 8.88
C ALA A 260 -15.51 19.05 10.12
N SER A 261 -14.78 19.93 10.80
CA SER A 261 -15.21 20.57 12.05
C SER A 261 -16.41 21.50 11.85
N ALA A 262 -16.52 22.14 10.68
CA ALA A 262 -17.70 22.93 10.33
C ALA A 262 -18.88 22.05 9.93
N GLY A 263 -18.66 20.85 9.37
CA GLY A 263 -19.72 19.87 9.15
C GLY A 263 -20.39 19.44 10.46
N PHE A 264 -19.59 19.03 11.46
CA PHE A 264 -20.12 18.70 12.79
C PHE A 264 -20.82 19.89 13.46
N MET A 265 -20.22 21.09 13.42
CA MET A 265 -20.80 22.28 14.05
C MET A 265 -22.17 22.66 13.45
N ASN A 266 -22.32 22.60 12.12
CA ASN A 266 -23.57 22.98 11.45
C ASN A 266 -24.69 21.93 11.61
N VAL A 267 -24.37 20.65 11.80
CA VAL A 267 -25.37 19.55 11.85
C VAL A 267 -25.68 19.10 13.27
N LEU A 268 -24.69 19.06 14.16
CA LEU A 268 -24.85 18.63 15.56
C LEU A 268 -24.93 19.81 16.55
N GLY A 269 -24.66 21.04 16.10
CA GLY A 269 -24.57 22.23 16.96
C GLY A 269 -23.34 22.26 17.90
N THR A 270 -22.50 21.22 17.88
CA THR A 270 -21.35 21.07 18.79
C THR A 270 -20.01 21.25 18.06
N SER A 271 -19.08 21.92 18.73
CA SER A 271 -17.70 22.01 18.22
C SER A 271 -17.02 20.64 18.25
N LEU A 272 -16.18 20.31 17.26
CA LEU A 272 -15.42 19.05 17.26
C LEU A 272 -14.56 18.88 18.54
N SER A 273 -14.14 19.99 19.17
CA SER A 273 -13.45 20.02 20.46
C SER A 273 -14.29 19.65 21.69
N ALA A 274 -15.63 19.80 21.60
CA ALA A 274 -16.61 19.34 22.59
C ALA A 274 -17.08 17.91 22.27
N LEU A 275 -17.42 17.63 21.01
CA LEU A 275 -17.77 16.30 20.52
C LEU A 275 -16.68 15.25 20.87
N SER A 276 -15.40 15.62 20.75
CA SER A 276 -14.28 14.75 21.16
C SER A 276 -14.19 14.51 22.67
N TYR A 277 -14.69 15.41 23.51
CA TYR A 277 -14.77 15.19 24.96
C TYR A 277 -15.96 14.28 25.31
N GLU A 278 -17.13 14.53 24.71
CA GLU A 278 -18.34 13.73 24.86
C GLU A 278 -18.12 12.28 24.39
N TRP A 279 -17.46 12.09 23.25
CA TRP A 279 -17.03 10.78 22.72
C TRP A 279 -16.10 10.03 23.69
N LEU A 280 -15.06 10.70 24.20
CA LEU A 280 -14.14 10.11 25.19
C LEU A 280 -14.87 9.74 26.49
N TYR A 281 -15.81 10.58 26.94
CA TYR A 281 -16.61 10.32 28.14
C TYR A 281 -17.54 9.11 27.93
N PHE A 282 -18.30 9.08 26.83
CA PHE A 282 -19.18 7.97 26.45
C PHE A 282 -18.46 6.62 26.47
N PHE A 283 -17.29 6.52 25.83
CA PHE A 283 -16.52 5.29 25.84
C PHE A 283 -15.86 4.98 27.19
N LYS A 284 -15.40 5.98 27.95
CA LYS A 284 -14.92 5.74 29.32
C LYS A 284 -16.03 5.15 30.20
N SER A 285 -17.20 5.77 30.27
CA SER A 285 -18.34 5.25 31.03
C SER A 285 -18.80 3.86 30.58
N ARG A 286 -18.71 3.55 29.27
CA ARG A 286 -19.00 2.20 28.72
C ARG A 286 -17.97 1.15 29.14
N PHE A 287 -16.70 1.52 29.32
CA PHE A 287 -15.60 0.57 29.58
C PHE A 287 -15.19 0.46 31.06
N ASP A 288 -15.63 1.38 31.90
CA ASP A 288 -15.35 1.42 33.34
C ASP A 288 -16.30 0.52 34.17
N ASP A 289 -17.40 0.03 33.57
CA ASP A 289 -18.42 -0.82 34.20
C ASP A 289 -17.81 -2.03 34.97
N PRO A 290 -17.89 -2.05 36.32
CA PRO A 290 -17.35 -3.13 37.15
C PRO A 290 -17.89 -4.52 36.83
N ALA A 291 -19.09 -4.64 36.27
CA ALA A 291 -19.66 -5.93 35.88
C ALA A 291 -18.92 -6.60 34.71
N HIS A 292 -18.08 -5.84 34.00
CA HIS A 292 -17.33 -6.28 32.81
C HIS A 292 -15.82 -6.01 32.91
N GLN A 293 -15.32 -5.80 34.14
CA GLN A 293 -13.89 -5.80 34.47
C GLN A 293 -13.41 -7.24 34.68
N GLY A 294 -12.99 -7.90 33.60
CA GLY A 294 -12.26 -9.16 33.66
C GLY A 294 -10.82 -8.98 34.19
N GLU A 295 -10.12 -10.09 34.41
CA GLU A 295 -8.74 -10.09 34.91
C GLU A 295 -7.71 -9.97 33.75
N MET A 296 -6.42 -9.99 34.06
CA MET A 296 -5.34 -10.10 33.07
C MET A 296 -4.34 -11.18 33.53
N PRO A 297 -3.69 -11.92 32.63
CA PRO A 297 -2.66 -12.89 33.01
C PRO A 297 -1.53 -12.22 33.82
N THR A 298 -1.30 -12.73 35.03
CA THR A 298 -0.29 -12.22 35.98
C THR A 298 1.12 -12.75 35.66
N ASP A 299 1.22 -14.03 35.29
CA ASP A 299 2.46 -14.79 35.24
C ASP A 299 2.78 -15.31 33.83
N GLY A 300 3.99 -15.88 33.65
CA GLY A 300 4.39 -16.52 32.40
C GLY A 300 4.62 -15.59 31.20
N GLN A 301 4.76 -14.28 31.43
CA GLN A 301 4.94 -13.30 30.35
C GLN A 301 6.30 -13.42 29.63
N ILE A 302 6.26 -13.64 28.31
CA ILE A 302 7.43 -13.68 27.42
C ILE A 302 7.72 -12.26 26.90
N LYS A 303 8.95 -11.78 27.12
CA LYS A 303 9.37 -10.39 26.82
C LYS A 303 9.50 -10.13 25.31
N LEU A 304 8.40 -9.71 24.68
CA LEU A 304 8.38 -9.25 23.29
C LEU A 304 9.09 -7.90 23.10
N ARG A 305 9.74 -7.70 21.94
CA ARG A 305 10.41 -6.44 21.59
C ARG A 305 9.40 -5.44 21.00
N ASN A 306 8.48 -4.96 21.84
CA ASN A 306 7.43 -4.02 21.46
C ASN A 306 8.01 -2.69 20.93
N ARG A 307 8.02 -2.56 19.60
CA ARG A 307 8.33 -1.33 18.85
C ARG A 307 7.03 -0.79 18.27
N LYS A 308 6.85 0.53 18.18
CA LYS A 308 5.69 1.11 17.47
C LYS A 308 5.65 0.58 16.03
N GLY A 309 4.43 0.34 15.51
CA GLY A 309 4.23 -0.22 14.17
C GLY A 309 4.65 -1.69 14.03
N THR A 310 4.74 -2.46 15.13
CA THR A 310 5.00 -3.90 15.07
C THR A 310 3.82 -4.68 15.60
N GLU A 311 3.16 -5.44 14.73
CA GLU A 311 2.18 -6.44 15.11
C GLU A 311 2.88 -7.78 15.39
N TYR A 312 2.36 -8.53 16.37
CA TYR A 312 2.78 -9.90 16.65
C TYR A 312 1.64 -10.84 16.30
N LEU A 313 1.97 -12.01 15.75
CA LEU A 313 1.01 -12.95 15.14
C LEU A 313 1.49 -14.40 15.35
N ARG A 314 0.56 -15.37 15.25
CA ARG A 314 0.81 -16.82 15.17
C ARG A 314 1.88 -17.31 16.18
N ALA A 315 1.56 -17.28 17.47
CA ALA A 315 2.35 -17.96 18.49
C ALA A 315 2.04 -19.46 18.43
N ARG A 316 3.09 -20.31 18.39
CA ARG A 316 2.95 -21.77 18.32
C ARG A 316 4.00 -22.44 19.23
N ILE A 317 3.51 -23.19 20.21
CA ILE A 317 4.33 -23.98 21.15
C ILE A 317 4.59 -25.38 20.55
N SER A 318 5.78 -25.93 20.78
CA SER A 318 6.13 -27.31 20.42
C SER A 318 5.38 -28.32 21.31
N PRO A 319 5.11 -29.55 20.84
CA PRO A 319 4.51 -30.61 21.65
C PRO A 319 5.24 -30.84 22.99
N ASP A 320 6.58 -30.87 22.97
CA ASP A 320 7.44 -30.98 24.16
C ASP A 320 7.43 -29.75 25.10
N GLY A 321 6.67 -28.71 24.77
CA GLY A 321 6.52 -27.47 25.55
C GLY A 321 7.73 -26.53 25.55
N ARG A 322 8.90 -26.98 25.06
CA ARG A 322 10.21 -26.31 25.22
C ARG A 322 10.38 -25.08 24.34
N TYR A 323 9.80 -25.11 23.14
CA TYR A 323 10.02 -24.13 22.09
C TYR A 323 8.75 -23.36 21.76
N ILE A 324 8.87 -22.03 21.63
CA ILE A 324 7.75 -21.17 21.21
C ILE A 324 8.20 -20.37 19.99
N ALA A 325 7.59 -20.66 18.85
CA ALA A 325 7.74 -19.91 17.62
C ALA A 325 6.71 -18.77 17.58
N TYR A 326 7.10 -17.58 17.11
CA TYR A 326 6.16 -16.48 16.91
C TYR A 326 6.61 -15.52 15.80
N VAL A 327 5.63 -14.88 15.15
CA VAL A 327 5.85 -13.89 14.10
C VAL A 327 5.87 -12.48 14.70
N SER A 328 6.77 -11.62 14.19
CA SER A 328 6.57 -10.17 14.23
C SER A 328 6.49 -9.63 12.80
N ASN A 329 5.47 -8.86 12.50
CA ASN A 329 5.43 -8.05 11.29
C ASN A 329 5.61 -6.57 11.66
N THR A 330 6.57 -5.89 11.03
CA THR A 330 6.78 -4.44 11.19
C THR A 330 6.61 -3.78 9.83
N GLU A 331 5.41 -3.30 9.50
CA GLU A 331 5.12 -2.51 8.30
C GLU A 331 5.52 -3.27 7.01
N GLY A 332 5.10 -4.53 6.89
CA GLY A 332 5.46 -5.47 5.82
C GLY A 332 6.79 -6.22 6.04
N LYS A 333 7.59 -5.87 7.05
CA LYS A 333 8.86 -6.55 7.36
C LYS A 333 8.69 -7.68 8.38
N ILE A 334 8.30 -8.84 7.84
CA ILE A 334 8.10 -10.11 8.55
C ILE A 334 9.41 -10.68 9.14
N LYS A 335 9.34 -11.20 10.36
CA LYS A 335 10.37 -12.03 11.01
C LYS A 335 9.71 -13.13 11.81
N VAL A 336 10.33 -14.32 11.85
CA VAL A 336 9.99 -15.38 12.81
C VAL A 336 11.08 -15.45 13.87
N TYR A 337 10.66 -15.54 15.13
CA TYR A 337 11.53 -15.81 16.27
C TYR A 337 11.20 -17.17 16.87
N LEU A 338 12.21 -17.75 17.50
CA LEU A 338 12.13 -18.96 18.30
C LEU A 338 12.61 -18.64 19.71
N PHE A 339 11.77 -18.82 20.71
CA PHE A 339 12.10 -18.77 22.12
C PHE A 339 12.42 -20.20 22.61
N ASP A 340 13.60 -20.39 23.22
CA ASP A 340 13.97 -21.65 23.90
C ASP A 340 13.84 -21.43 25.41
N GLU A 341 12.86 -22.11 26.03
CA GLU A 341 12.53 -22.02 27.45
C GLU A 341 13.77 -22.14 28.35
N ARG A 342 14.61 -23.15 28.10
CA ARG A 342 15.79 -23.47 28.91
C ARG A 342 16.82 -22.33 28.94
N SER A 343 16.74 -21.41 27.98
CA SER A 343 17.65 -20.26 27.85
C SER A 343 17.01 -18.92 28.23
N GLY A 344 15.68 -18.87 28.35
CA GLY A 344 14.90 -17.64 28.52
C GLY A 344 15.04 -16.61 27.38
N LYS A 345 15.50 -17.02 26.18
CA LYS A 345 15.92 -16.11 25.10
C LYS A 345 15.22 -16.40 23.76
N SER A 346 14.74 -15.35 23.12
CA SER A 346 14.24 -15.37 21.75
C SER A 346 15.35 -15.11 20.73
N LYS A 347 15.50 -16.00 19.74
CA LYS A 347 16.40 -15.86 18.59
C LYS A 347 15.59 -15.68 17.31
N ARG A 348 15.94 -14.71 16.46
CA ARG A 348 15.36 -14.58 15.10
C ARG A 348 15.86 -15.74 14.22
N ILE A 349 14.95 -16.52 13.65
CA ILE A 349 15.26 -17.64 12.75
C ILE A 349 14.94 -17.34 11.28
N PHE A 350 14.06 -16.38 11.00
CA PHE A 350 13.69 -15.98 9.63
C PHE A 350 13.48 -14.46 9.51
N GLN A 351 13.63 -13.92 8.29
CA GLN A 351 13.27 -12.55 7.94
C GLN A 351 12.91 -12.44 6.45
N SER A 352 11.81 -11.77 6.13
CA SER A 352 11.42 -11.42 4.76
C SER A 352 10.91 -9.98 4.70
N GLY A 353 10.71 -9.46 3.48
CA GLY A 353 10.12 -8.15 3.24
C GLY A 353 10.98 -6.93 3.58
N ALA A 354 10.46 -5.77 3.20
CA ALA A 354 10.96 -4.45 3.52
C ALA A 354 9.89 -3.69 4.31
N ARG A 355 10.28 -2.59 4.97
CA ARG A 355 9.30 -1.66 5.56
C ARG A 355 8.67 -0.84 4.44
N LEU A 356 7.36 -0.95 4.27
CA LEU A 356 6.61 -0.34 3.17
C LEU A 356 5.22 0.06 3.64
N GLY A 357 4.79 1.28 3.28
CA GLY A 357 3.39 1.71 3.42
C GLY A 357 2.52 1.09 2.33
N GLN A 358 2.30 -0.22 2.41
CA GLN A 358 1.43 -1.00 1.52
C GLN A 358 0.52 -1.90 2.35
N ILE A 359 -0.56 -2.43 1.75
CA ILE A 359 -1.44 -3.42 2.39
C ILE A 359 -0.60 -4.63 2.85
N GLU A 360 -0.66 -4.94 4.13
CA GLU A 360 0.08 -6.03 4.79
C GLU A 360 -0.74 -7.32 4.77
N ASP A 361 -0.10 -8.47 4.57
CA ASP A 361 -0.78 -9.77 4.74
C ASP A 361 -0.61 -10.20 6.20
N ARG A 362 -1.72 -10.45 6.90
CA ARG A 362 -1.72 -10.87 8.32
C ARG A 362 -1.86 -12.38 8.51
N THR A 363 -2.10 -13.13 7.45
CA THR A 363 -2.24 -14.60 7.52
C THR A 363 -0.88 -15.29 7.53
N PHE A 364 0.08 -14.75 6.76
CA PHE A 364 1.40 -15.33 6.56
C PHE A 364 2.50 -14.69 7.46
N PRO A 365 3.54 -15.47 7.82
CA PRO A 365 3.67 -16.90 7.60
C PRO A 365 2.80 -17.70 8.58
N VAL A 366 2.26 -18.83 8.10
CA VAL A 366 1.59 -19.80 8.97
C VAL A 366 2.66 -20.74 9.54
N LEU A 367 2.52 -21.11 10.81
CA LEU A 367 3.47 -21.92 11.56
C LEU A 367 2.78 -23.14 12.16
N ALA A 368 3.45 -24.29 12.14
CA ALA A 368 3.06 -25.50 12.86
C ALA A 368 4.30 -26.29 13.28
N TRP A 369 4.24 -26.99 14.41
CA TRP A 369 5.31 -27.89 14.84
C TRP A 369 5.05 -29.32 14.35
N HIS A 370 6.12 -29.99 13.93
CA HIS A 370 6.11 -31.43 13.67
C HIS A 370 5.94 -32.20 15.01
N PRO A 371 5.25 -33.35 15.07
CA PRO A 371 4.96 -34.06 16.32
C PRO A 371 6.23 -34.35 17.15
N THR A 372 7.33 -34.73 16.49
CA THR A 372 8.62 -35.00 17.16
C THR A 372 9.27 -33.80 17.84
N SER A 373 8.69 -32.59 17.80
CA SER A 373 9.23 -31.32 18.32
C SER A 373 10.58 -30.86 17.73
N GLN A 374 11.21 -31.66 16.86
CA GLN A 374 12.52 -31.39 16.26
C GLN A 374 12.45 -30.46 15.03
N LEU A 375 11.26 -30.23 14.46
CA LEU A 375 11.07 -29.44 13.24
C LEU A 375 9.91 -28.45 13.40
N LEU A 376 10.17 -27.19 13.07
CA LEU A 376 9.16 -26.16 12.88
C LEU A 376 8.86 -26.01 11.39
N ALA A 377 7.62 -26.23 10.98
CA ALA A 377 7.15 -25.95 9.64
C ALA A 377 6.62 -24.52 9.50
N MET A 378 6.83 -23.95 8.32
CA MET A 378 6.40 -22.61 7.94
C MET A 378 5.88 -22.62 6.50
N THR A 379 4.64 -22.19 6.27
CA THR A 379 4.14 -21.89 4.92
C THR A 379 4.03 -20.38 4.70
N MET A 380 4.46 -19.94 3.52
CA MET A 380 4.36 -18.56 3.04
C MET A 380 4.54 -18.50 1.53
N GLU A 381 3.90 -17.52 0.90
CA GLU A 381 4.16 -17.25 -0.52
C GLU A 381 5.56 -16.64 -0.74
N HIS A 382 6.25 -17.08 -1.79
CA HIS A 382 7.54 -16.55 -2.21
C HIS A 382 7.65 -16.52 -3.73
N LYS A 383 7.81 -15.33 -4.32
CA LYS A 383 7.90 -15.13 -5.79
C LYS A 383 6.69 -15.68 -6.57
N GLY A 384 5.47 -15.45 -6.08
CA GLY A 384 4.24 -15.90 -6.74
C GLY A 384 3.84 -17.36 -6.50
N LYS A 385 4.66 -18.14 -5.77
CA LYS A 385 4.44 -19.58 -5.50
C LYS A 385 4.36 -19.88 -4.01
N MET A 386 3.58 -20.90 -3.63
CA MET A 386 3.45 -21.33 -2.24
C MET A 386 4.68 -22.14 -1.80
N ARG A 387 5.39 -21.66 -0.77
CA ARG A 387 6.55 -22.36 -0.21
C ARG A 387 6.23 -22.92 1.17
N TYR A 388 6.51 -24.21 1.33
CA TYR A 388 6.63 -24.87 2.61
C TYR A 388 8.12 -24.93 3.00
N SER A 389 8.43 -24.69 4.27
CA SER A 389 9.80 -24.67 4.78
C SER A 389 9.89 -25.37 6.13
N LEU A 390 10.89 -26.20 6.34
CA LEU A 390 11.19 -26.85 7.63
C LEU A 390 12.42 -26.19 8.26
N TYR A 391 12.35 -25.93 9.56
CA TYR A 391 13.46 -25.44 10.37
C TYR A 391 13.80 -26.41 11.49
N SER A 392 15.06 -26.86 11.53
CA SER A 392 15.60 -27.66 12.63
C SER A 392 16.27 -26.73 13.67
N PRO A 393 15.78 -26.65 14.92
CA PRO A 393 16.39 -25.81 15.96
C PRO A 393 17.83 -26.19 16.30
N GLU A 394 18.17 -27.47 16.19
CA GLU A 394 19.49 -28.03 16.46
C GLU A 394 20.50 -27.67 15.37
N SER A 395 20.27 -28.09 14.13
CA SER A 395 21.18 -27.81 13.00
C SER A 395 21.14 -26.34 12.55
N ARG A 396 20.06 -25.62 12.92
CA ARG A 396 19.77 -24.21 12.59
C ARG A 396 19.63 -23.94 11.10
N LYS A 397 19.36 -24.97 10.29
CA LYS A 397 19.12 -24.89 8.85
C LYS A 397 17.64 -24.76 8.54
N TRP A 398 17.36 -24.17 7.38
CA TRP A 398 16.06 -24.23 6.71
C TRP A 398 16.17 -25.15 5.49
N GLU A 399 15.14 -25.96 5.30
CA GLU A 399 14.89 -26.74 4.08
C GLU A 399 13.58 -26.22 3.44
N HIS A 400 13.47 -26.30 2.11
CA HIS A 400 12.42 -25.61 1.35
C HIS A 400 11.85 -26.49 0.23
N GLN A 401 10.53 -26.54 0.11
CA GLN A 401 9.82 -27.15 -1.01
C GLN A 401 8.67 -26.28 -1.51
N GLU A 402 8.26 -26.49 -2.75
CA GLU A 402 7.10 -25.85 -3.38
C GLU A 402 5.87 -26.75 -3.18
N ILE A 403 4.78 -26.19 -2.65
CA ILE A 403 3.47 -26.84 -2.65
C ILE A 403 2.66 -26.22 -3.80
N LYS A 404 2.00 -27.06 -4.59
CA LYS A 404 1.17 -26.64 -5.74
C LYS A 404 -0.31 -26.63 -5.36
N LEU A 405 -1.19 -26.34 -6.34
CA LEU A 405 -2.66 -26.32 -6.23
C LEU A 405 -3.29 -25.18 -5.41
N TYR A 406 -2.72 -24.77 -4.26
CA TYR A 406 -3.34 -23.76 -3.39
C TYR A 406 -2.90 -22.32 -3.72
N ASP A 407 -3.86 -21.40 -3.84
CA ASP A 407 -3.60 -19.95 -3.90
C ASP A 407 -3.06 -19.42 -2.56
N LYS A 408 -3.57 -19.97 -1.44
CA LYS A 408 -3.24 -19.57 -0.06
C LYS A 408 -3.42 -20.75 0.90
N ILE A 409 -2.72 -20.71 2.05
CA ILE A 409 -2.87 -21.64 3.18
C ILE A 409 -3.06 -20.78 4.44
N LEU A 410 -4.11 -21.05 5.23
CA LEU A 410 -4.59 -20.14 6.29
C LEU A 410 -4.21 -20.61 7.72
N ASP A 411 -4.29 -21.92 7.94
CA ASP A 411 -3.72 -22.66 9.07
C ASP A 411 -3.47 -24.12 8.64
N PHE A 412 -2.57 -24.84 9.31
CA PHE A 412 -2.33 -26.28 9.08
C PHE A 412 -1.80 -27.01 10.31
N SER A 413 -1.91 -28.34 10.31
CA SER A 413 -1.44 -29.25 11.35
C SER A 413 -0.91 -30.55 10.75
N PHE A 414 0.07 -31.18 11.42
CA PHE A 414 0.54 -32.52 11.05
C PHE A 414 -0.38 -33.62 11.58
N SER A 415 -0.36 -34.78 10.92
CA SER A 415 -0.75 -36.07 11.51
C SER A 415 0.33 -36.56 12.48
N ASP A 416 -0.01 -37.48 13.37
CA ASP A 416 0.89 -37.98 14.43
C ASP A 416 2.15 -38.69 13.88
N ASP A 417 2.06 -39.28 12.68
CA ASP A 417 3.18 -39.87 11.94
C ASP A 417 4.09 -38.84 11.26
N GLY A 418 3.67 -37.57 11.18
CA GLY A 418 4.36 -36.48 10.50
C GLY A 418 4.33 -36.53 8.97
N LEU A 419 3.71 -37.54 8.34
CA LEU A 419 3.75 -37.76 6.90
C LEU A 419 2.69 -36.95 6.13
N ASN A 420 1.58 -36.60 6.80
CA ASN A 420 0.50 -35.81 6.23
C ASN A 420 0.36 -34.48 6.98
N ILE A 421 -0.18 -33.48 6.28
CA ILE A 421 -0.70 -32.26 6.91
C ILE A 421 -2.17 -32.10 6.54
N VAL A 422 -3.01 -31.77 7.52
CA VAL A 422 -4.34 -31.22 7.28
C VAL A 422 -4.21 -29.70 7.23
N LEU A 423 -4.81 -29.06 6.22
CA LEU A 423 -4.68 -27.62 5.99
C LEU A 423 -6.01 -27.00 5.58
N SER A 424 -6.20 -25.75 5.99
CA SER A 424 -7.23 -24.86 5.43
C SER A 424 -6.56 -24.13 4.27
N GLY A 425 -7.01 -24.43 3.06
CA GLY A 425 -6.41 -23.96 1.80
C GLY A 425 -7.44 -23.20 0.97
N THR A 426 -7.00 -22.20 0.20
CA THR A 426 -7.88 -21.49 -0.73
C THR A 426 -7.59 -21.89 -2.16
N ILE A 427 -8.64 -22.12 -2.93
CA ILE A 427 -8.59 -22.40 -4.37
C ILE A 427 -9.73 -21.61 -5.02
N LYS A 428 -9.44 -20.84 -6.09
CA LYS A 428 -10.46 -20.13 -6.91
C LYS A 428 -11.39 -19.15 -6.17
N GLY A 429 -11.00 -18.70 -4.98
CA GLY A 429 -11.81 -17.82 -4.13
C GLY A 429 -12.76 -18.53 -3.16
N GLN A 430 -12.55 -19.82 -2.92
CA GLN A 430 -13.20 -20.65 -1.88
C GLN A 430 -12.18 -21.00 -0.79
N SER A 431 -12.61 -21.35 0.43
CA SER A 431 -11.73 -21.84 1.51
C SER A 431 -12.21 -23.18 2.06
N ASP A 432 -11.35 -24.21 2.04
CA ASP A 432 -11.74 -25.59 2.31
C ASP A 432 -10.68 -26.36 3.11
N ILE A 433 -11.07 -27.51 3.65
CA ILE A 433 -10.18 -28.46 4.33
C ILE A 433 -9.60 -29.46 3.32
N PHE A 434 -8.28 -29.61 3.34
CA PHE A 434 -7.53 -30.59 2.56
C PHE A 434 -6.61 -31.43 3.45
N VAL A 435 -6.35 -32.67 3.06
CA VAL A 435 -5.24 -33.49 3.57
C VAL A 435 -4.19 -33.62 2.47
N TYR A 436 -2.96 -33.22 2.76
CA TYR A 436 -1.85 -33.21 1.81
C TYR A 436 -0.73 -34.12 2.32
N ASN A 437 -0.31 -35.09 1.49
CA ASN A 437 0.77 -36.01 1.83
C ASN A 437 2.13 -35.43 1.40
N LEU A 438 3.05 -35.29 2.35
CA LEU A 438 4.35 -34.63 2.15
C LEU A 438 5.33 -35.46 1.29
N VAL A 439 5.14 -36.78 1.21
CA VAL A 439 6.03 -37.70 0.48
C VAL A 439 5.55 -37.91 -0.96
N ALA A 440 4.25 -38.08 -1.14
CA ALA A 440 3.61 -38.31 -2.44
C ALA A 440 3.29 -37.03 -3.22
N ASN A 441 3.28 -35.86 -2.57
CA ASN A 441 2.88 -34.57 -3.16
C ASN A 441 1.44 -34.61 -3.74
N THR A 442 0.52 -35.22 -2.97
CA THR A 442 -0.89 -35.42 -3.35
C THR A 442 -1.82 -34.70 -2.37
N SER A 443 -2.89 -34.11 -2.90
CA SER A 443 -3.93 -33.40 -2.13
C SER A 443 -5.27 -34.13 -2.22
N GLU A 444 -5.83 -34.51 -1.08
CA GLU A 444 -7.20 -34.95 -0.90
C GLU A 444 -8.04 -33.75 -0.40
N ARG A 445 -9.20 -33.50 -1.02
CA ARG A 445 -10.13 -32.42 -0.63
C ARG A 445 -11.26 -33.01 0.21
N ILE A 446 -11.47 -32.49 1.42
CA ILE A 446 -12.45 -33.00 2.39
C ILE A 446 -13.77 -32.23 2.26
N THR A 447 -13.70 -30.90 2.17
CA THR A 447 -14.87 -30.02 1.98
C THR A 447 -14.82 -29.31 0.63
N ASN A 448 -15.99 -29.00 0.08
CA ASN A 448 -16.18 -28.41 -1.25
C ASN A 448 -17.53 -27.70 -1.30
N ASP A 449 -17.74 -26.78 -0.38
CA ASP A 449 -19.01 -26.09 -0.18
C ASP A 449 -18.80 -24.59 0.14
N ARG A 450 -19.88 -23.82 0.28
CA ARG A 450 -19.82 -22.35 0.39
C ARG A 450 -19.40 -21.85 1.78
N ALA A 451 -19.35 -22.72 2.79
CA ALA A 451 -18.87 -22.32 4.11
C ALA A 451 -17.36 -22.03 4.07
N ASP A 452 -16.91 -21.07 4.89
CA ASP A 452 -15.48 -20.82 5.09
C ASP A 452 -14.94 -21.77 6.17
N ASP A 453 -14.00 -22.63 5.81
CA ASP A 453 -13.44 -23.65 6.70
C ASP A 453 -12.02 -23.32 7.20
N PHE A 454 -11.84 -23.33 8.53
CA PHE A 454 -10.67 -22.78 9.21
C PHE A 454 -10.04 -23.72 10.25
N SER A 455 -8.76 -23.43 10.54
CA SER A 455 -8.03 -23.94 11.72
C SER A 455 -8.03 -25.46 11.93
N PRO A 456 -7.88 -26.31 10.89
CA PRO A 456 -7.98 -27.75 11.07
C PRO A 456 -6.82 -28.35 11.88
N ARG A 457 -7.14 -29.37 12.68
CA ARG A 457 -6.21 -30.18 13.48
C ARG A 457 -6.55 -31.65 13.28
N PHE A 458 -5.55 -32.51 13.09
CA PHE A 458 -5.74 -33.94 13.31
C PHE A 458 -5.96 -34.20 14.81
N ILE A 459 -6.85 -35.15 15.10
CA ILE A 459 -7.27 -35.54 16.45
C ILE A 459 -7.51 -37.05 16.53
N ASN A 460 -7.62 -37.59 17.75
CA ASN A 460 -7.82 -39.03 18.01
C ASN A 460 -6.83 -39.93 17.25
N HIS A 461 -5.52 -39.69 17.41
CA HIS A 461 -4.45 -40.38 16.67
C HIS A 461 -4.64 -40.33 15.14
N SER A 462 -4.91 -39.13 14.63
CA SER A 462 -5.17 -38.82 13.21
C SER A 462 -6.35 -39.58 12.58
N SER A 463 -7.21 -40.23 13.38
CA SER A 463 -8.42 -40.88 12.86
C SER A 463 -9.53 -39.88 12.50
N ALA A 464 -9.41 -38.62 12.95
CA ALA A 464 -10.42 -37.59 12.75
C ALA A 464 -9.78 -36.21 12.57
N ILE A 465 -10.55 -35.26 12.05
CA ILE A 465 -10.15 -33.87 11.82
C ILE A 465 -11.10 -32.93 12.57
N LEU A 466 -10.56 -32.09 13.44
CA LEU A 466 -11.25 -31.04 14.19
C LEU A 466 -11.05 -29.70 13.46
N PHE A 467 -12.13 -28.99 13.12
CA PHE A 467 -12.05 -27.73 12.37
C PHE A 467 -13.16 -26.74 12.77
N VAL A 468 -13.06 -25.51 12.27
CA VAL A 468 -14.05 -24.44 12.43
C VAL A 468 -14.71 -24.16 11.09
N SER A 469 -16.02 -23.91 11.09
CA SER A 469 -16.80 -23.62 9.88
C SER A 469 -18.06 -22.82 10.18
N ASN A 470 -18.58 -22.06 9.21
CA ASN A 470 -19.91 -21.43 9.27
C ASN A 470 -20.99 -22.20 8.47
N ARG A 471 -20.79 -23.49 8.20
CA ARG A 471 -21.81 -24.38 7.63
C ARG A 471 -23.08 -24.46 8.49
N THR A 472 -24.22 -24.59 7.82
CA THR A 472 -25.57 -24.78 8.42
C THR A 472 -25.95 -26.25 8.54
N ASN A 473 -25.46 -27.12 7.65
CA ASN A 473 -25.76 -28.55 7.63
C ASN A 473 -24.63 -29.39 8.26
N LEU A 474 -24.99 -30.54 8.84
CA LEU A 474 -24.04 -31.52 9.39
C LEU A 474 -23.52 -32.51 8.36
N SER A 475 -24.13 -32.67 7.18
CA SER A 475 -23.55 -33.48 6.11
C SER A 475 -22.88 -32.62 5.04
N ILE A 476 -21.71 -33.06 4.55
CA ILE A 476 -20.89 -32.29 3.61
C ILE A 476 -21.58 -32.22 2.23
N GLU A 477 -22.10 -33.34 1.73
CA GLU A 477 -22.79 -33.37 0.44
C GLU A 477 -24.12 -32.57 0.44
N GLN A 478 -24.85 -32.47 1.56
CA GLN A 478 -26.00 -31.55 1.62
C GLN A 478 -25.58 -30.08 1.76
N GLN A 479 -24.51 -29.77 2.50
CA GLN A 479 -24.00 -28.38 2.57
C GLN A 479 -23.52 -27.90 1.20
N LYS A 480 -22.90 -28.78 0.41
CA LYS A 480 -22.49 -28.54 -0.99
C LYS A 480 -23.66 -28.26 -1.94
N LEU A 481 -24.90 -28.57 -1.55
CA LEU A 481 -26.13 -28.20 -2.25
C LEU A 481 -26.81 -26.94 -1.69
N ASN A 482 -26.39 -26.44 -0.51
CA ASN A 482 -26.97 -25.28 0.16
C ASN A 482 -26.03 -24.07 0.15
N ASP A 483 -26.53 -22.92 -0.29
CA ASP A 483 -25.79 -21.66 -0.26
C ASP A 483 -25.90 -20.92 1.11
N GLU A 484 -26.74 -21.39 2.05
CA GLU A 484 -26.89 -20.81 3.41
C GLU A 484 -25.68 -21.12 4.33
N VAL A 485 -25.20 -20.08 5.04
CA VAL A 485 -24.12 -20.11 6.05
C VAL A 485 -24.51 -19.31 7.31
N THR A 486 -23.95 -19.64 8.47
CA THR A 486 -24.22 -18.92 9.74
C THR A 486 -23.40 -17.63 9.88
N PRO A 487 -23.92 -16.57 10.55
CA PRO A 487 -23.16 -15.35 10.83
C PRO A 487 -21.93 -15.53 11.76
N GLY A 488 -22.03 -16.49 12.69
CA GLY A 488 -20.94 -16.96 13.56
C GLY A 488 -20.33 -18.28 13.08
N GLN A 489 -19.15 -18.61 13.61
CA GLN A 489 -18.39 -19.83 13.27
C GLN A 489 -18.50 -20.90 14.36
N ASN A 490 -18.69 -22.16 13.99
CA ASN A 490 -18.91 -23.31 14.87
C ASN A 490 -17.78 -24.35 14.78
N VAL A 491 -17.64 -25.23 15.77
CA VAL A 491 -16.60 -26.28 15.83
C VAL A 491 -17.18 -27.64 15.46
N PHE A 492 -16.55 -28.32 14.50
CA PHE A 492 -16.97 -29.63 13.97
C PHE A 492 -15.83 -30.65 13.97
N ILE A 493 -16.19 -31.93 13.98
CA ILE A 493 -15.29 -33.07 13.73
C ILE A 493 -15.76 -33.86 12.51
N TYR A 494 -14.81 -34.19 11.64
CA TYR A 494 -14.95 -35.15 10.54
C TYR A 494 -14.23 -36.47 10.88
N ASP A 495 -14.86 -37.62 10.64
CA ASP A 495 -14.20 -38.94 10.79
C ASP A 495 -13.41 -39.27 9.51
N TYR A 496 -12.10 -39.02 9.57
CA TYR A 496 -11.17 -39.26 8.46
C TYR A 496 -10.91 -40.75 8.21
N LYS A 497 -11.11 -41.61 9.22
CA LYS A 497 -10.88 -43.05 9.14
C LYS A 497 -12.03 -43.78 8.46
N THR A 498 -13.28 -43.43 8.74
CA THR A 498 -14.45 -44.03 8.07
C THR A 498 -14.90 -43.27 6.82
N ARG A 499 -14.50 -41.99 6.69
CA ARG A 499 -14.94 -41.07 5.63
C ARG A 499 -16.46 -40.81 5.65
N SER A 500 -17.03 -40.74 6.85
CA SER A 500 -18.43 -40.35 7.08
C SER A 500 -18.75 -39.00 6.44
N ASP A 501 -19.88 -38.90 5.73
CA ASP A 501 -20.42 -37.62 5.26
C ASP A 501 -20.99 -36.77 6.41
N GLU A 502 -21.44 -37.41 7.51
CA GLU A 502 -21.94 -36.75 8.71
C GLU A 502 -20.79 -36.23 9.61
N LEU A 503 -20.90 -34.95 9.97
CA LEU A 503 -20.03 -34.21 10.88
C LEU A 503 -20.59 -34.19 12.31
N ILE A 504 -19.68 -34.28 13.28
CA ILE A 504 -20.01 -34.20 14.71
C ILE A 504 -19.84 -32.76 15.21
N PRO A 505 -20.90 -32.06 15.66
CA PRO A 505 -20.77 -30.73 16.25
C PRO A 505 -20.23 -30.79 17.69
N ILE A 506 -19.28 -29.92 18.03
CA ILE A 506 -18.58 -29.88 19.34
C ILE A 506 -18.87 -28.60 20.14
N ALA A 507 -19.07 -27.47 19.46
CA ALA A 507 -19.54 -26.24 20.07
C ALA A 507 -20.09 -25.31 18.98
N GLY A 508 -21.32 -24.82 19.13
CA GLY A 508 -21.92 -23.93 18.16
C GLY A 508 -23.05 -23.06 18.71
N ASP A 509 -23.23 -21.91 18.06
CA ASP A 509 -24.28 -20.91 18.24
C ASP A 509 -24.21 -20.02 16.98
N SER A 510 -25.33 -19.82 16.28
CA SER A 510 -25.35 -19.14 14.97
C SER A 510 -24.77 -17.72 14.97
N TYR A 511 -24.55 -17.11 16.13
CA TYR A 511 -24.10 -15.72 16.27
C TYR A 511 -22.79 -15.56 17.06
N ILE A 512 -22.15 -16.63 17.53
CA ILE A 512 -20.88 -16.58 18.31
C ILE A 512 -19.74 -17.11 17.43
N ASP A 513 -18.59 -16.42 17.40
CA ASP A 513 -17.41 -16.86 16.66
C ASP A 513 -16.57 -17.82 17.53
N ARG A 514 -16.58 -19.12 17.20
CA ARG A 514 -15.67 -20.14 17.73
C ARG A 514 -14.40 -20.20 16.89
N LEU A 515 -13.22 -20.11 17.52
CA LEU A 515 -11.93 -19.99 16.81
C LEU A 515 -10.85 -20.92 17.39
N GLN A 516 -9.93 -21.37 16.54
CA GLN A 516 -8.71 -22.11 16.90
C GLN A 516 -8.93 -23.30 17.85
N PRO A 517 -9.59 -24.38 17.40
CA PRO A 517 -9.88 -25.52 18.25
C PRO A 517 -8.66 -26.44 18.43
N TYR A 518 -8.54 -27.07 19.60
CA TYR A 518 -7.51 -28.05 19.95
C TYR A 518 -8.12 -29.18 20.79
N GLN A 519 -7.55 -30.39 20.72
CA GLN A 519 -7.78 -31.49 21.66
C GLN A 519 -6.57 -31.65 22.58
N THR A 520 -6.78 -32.13 23.82
CA THR A 520 -5.68 -32.60 24.70
C THR A 520 -5.89 -34.02 25.22
N LYS A 521 -7.13 -34.39 25.55
CA LYS A 521 -7.54 -35.73 25.97
C LYS A 521 -8.74 -36.21 25.15
N ASP A 522 -9.04 -37.50 25.23
CA ASP A 522 -10.26 -38.08 24.66
C ASP A 522 -11.50 -37.27 25.07
N ARG A 523 -12.26 -36.84 24.07
CA ARG A 523 -13.51 -36.06 24.22
C ARG A 523 -13.38 -34.69 24.92
N THR A 524 -12.17 -34.18 25.19
CA THR A 524 -11.96 -32.84 25.77
C THR A 524 -11.34 -31.88 24.75
N TYR A 525 -12.08 -30.84 24.39
CA TYR A 525 -11.72 -29.86 23.38
C TYR A 525 -11.62 -28.45 23.97
N TYR A 526 -10.75 -27.62 23.39
CA TYR A 526 -10.48 -26.25 23.81
C TYR A 526 -10.54 -25.32 22.60
N PHE A 527 -11.11 -24.13 22.74
CA PHE A 527 -11.22 -23.13 21.68
C PHE A 527 -11.31 -21.71 22.26
N LEU A 528 -11.22 -20.70 21.41
CA LEU A 528 -11.60 -19.32 21.73
C LEU A 528 -13.07 -19.07 21.36
N GLY A 529 -13.77 -18.27 22.17
CA GLY A 529 -15.16 -17.84 21.93
C GLY A 529 -15.40 -16.41 22.40
N ASP A 530 -16.34 -15.71 21.78
CA ASP A 530 -16.68 -14.31 22.10
C ASP A 530 -18.04 -14.16 22.82
N ASP A 531 -18.52 -15.18 23.55
CA ASP A 531 -19.88 -15.25 24.13
C ASP A 531 -20.30 -14.02 24.96
N ASN A 532 -19.33 -13.30 25.56
CA ASN A 532 -19.58 -12.09 26.33
C ASN A 532 -19.16 -10.77 25.63
N GLY A 533 -18.63 -10.84 24.41
CA GLY A 533 -18.05 -9.72 23.66
C GLY A 533 -16.53 -9.58 23.82
N ILE A 534 -15.89 -10.48 24.58
CA ILE A 534 -14.43 -10.55 24.74
C ILE A 534 -13.97 -11.97 24.41
N ARG A 535 -12.97 -12.13 23.54
CA ARG A 535 -12.45 -13.44 23.16
C ARG A 535 -11.74 -14.12 24.33
N ASN A 536 -12.36 -15.16 24.87
CA ASN A 536 -11.91 -15.95 26.02
C ASN A 536 -11.70 -17.42 25.63
N ARG A 537 -10.95 -18.18 26.44
CA ARG A 537 -10.73 -19.62 26.25
C ARG A 537 -11.86 -20.41 26.91
N TYR A 538 -12.40 -21.39 26.18
CA TYR A 538 -13.45 -22.32 26.63
C TYR A 538 -12.95 -23.77 26.55
N LYS A 539 -13.56 -24.64 27.36
CA LYS A 539 -13.48 -26.10 27.33
C LYS A 539 -14.84 -26.65 26.90
N ALA A 540 -14.87 -27.61 25.99
CA ALA A 540 -16.02 -28.47 25.75
C ALA A 540 -15.67 -29.90 26.17
N GLN A 541 -16.52 -30.51 27.00
CA GLN A 541 -16.51 -31.95 27.24
C GLN A 541 -17.62 -32.58 26.41
N TYR A 542 -17.26 -33.52 25.53
CA TYR A 542 -18.20 -34.27 24.70
C TYR A 542 -18.61 -35.56 25.42
N ASP A 543 -19.91 -35.77 25.56
CA ASP A 543 -20.52 -36.71 26.50
C ASP A 543 -21.77 -37.34 25.85
N SER A 544 -22.27 -38.44 26.41
CA SER A 544 -23.28 -39.29 25.76
C SER A 544 -24.26 -39.87 26.77
N THR A 545 -25.56 -39.62 26.60
CA THR A 545 -26.62 -40.25 27.40
C THR A 545 -27.43 -41.22 26.56
N ILE A 546 -27.91 -42.28 27.20
CA ILE A 546 -28.85 -43.22 26.58
C ILE A 546 -30.21 -42.51 26.44
N VAL A 547 -30.84 -42.64 25.26
CA VAL A 547 -32.19 -42.16 24.96
C VAL A 547 -33.18 -43.32 25.01
N ALA A 548 -32.81 -44.46 24.41
CA ALA A 548 -33.66 -45.64 24.31
C ALA A 548 -32.83 -46.94 24.27
N ILE A 549 -33.44 -48.05 24.69
CA ILE A 549 -32.91 -49.41 24.53
C ILE A 549 -34.10 -50.29 24.13
N ASP A 550 -34.03 -50.89 22.94
CA ASP A 550 -35.10 -51.77 22.41
C ASP A 550 -34.54 -53.04 21.75
N THR A 551 -33.28 -53.00 21.32
CA THR A 551 -32.45 -54.18 20.96
C THR A 551 -30.98 -53.76 20.90
N THR A 552 -30.73 -52.59 20.31
CA THR A 552 -29.51 -51.79 20.47
C THR A 552 -29.72 -50.67 21.49
N VAL A 553 -28.61 -50.16 22.06
CA VAL A 553 -28.60 -48.97 22.93
C VAL A 553 -28.45 -47.73 22.06
N HIS A 554 -29.44 -46.84 22.08
CA HIS A 554 -29.42 -45.58 21.34
C HIS A 554 -28.90 -44.45 22.23
N TYR A 555 -27.75 -43.90 21.88
CA TYR A 555 -27.15 -42.75 22.55
C TYR A 555 -27.50 -41.45 21.83
N THR A 556 -27.74 -40.38 22.58
CA THR A 556 -27.58 -39.01 22.09
C THR A 556 -26.32 -38.40 22.68
N TYR A 557 -25.63 -37.61 21.87
CA TYR A 557 -24.36 -37.00 22.22
C TYR A 557 -24.53 -35.49 22.39
N PHE A 558 -23.84 -34.91 23.38
CA PHE A 558 -23.92 -33.49 23.67
C PHE A 558 -22.60 -32.94 24.19
N SER A 559 -22.40 -31.64 23.99
CA SER A 559 -21.22 -30.90 24.43
C SER A 559 -21.52 -30.02 25.65
N LYS A 560 -20.89 -30.28 26.80
CA LYS A 560 -20.91 -29.37 27.96
C LYS A 560 -19.79 -28.34 27.81
N THR A 561 -20.14 -27.10 27.44
CA THR A 561 -19.20 -25.98 27.27
C THR A 561 -19.05 -25.14 28.54
N ALA A 562 -17.82 -24.88 28.98
CA ALA A 562 -17.51 -24.03 30.13
C ALA A 562 -16.35 -23.05 29.83
N PRO A 563 -16.36 -21.81 30.36
CA PRO A 563 -15.24 -20.88 30.21
C PRO A 563 -14.11 -21.19 31.20
N LEU A 564 -12.87 -20.98 30.72
CA LEU A 564 -11.64 -21.09 31.50
C LEU A 564 -11.01 -19.74 31.81
N THR A 565 -11.32 -18.70 31.03
CA THR A 565 -10.84 -17.33 31.24
C THR A 565 -12.00 -16.34 31.23
N ASN A 566 -11.81 -15.21 31.91
CA ASN A 566 -12.67 -14.03 31.83
C ASN A 566 -11.78 -12.77 31.86
N TYR A 567 -11.05 -12.52 30.77
CA TYR A 567 -10.06 -11.45 30.72
C TYR A 567 -10.65 -10.08 30.33
N ALA A 568 -9.96 -9.00 30.69
CA ALA A 568 -10.33 -7.61 30.34
C ALA A 568 -10.11 -7.24 28.86
N ARG A 569 -9.44 -8.12 28.11
CA ARG A 569 -8.98 -7.98 26.73
C ARG A 569 -9.09 -9.32 25.99
N ASN A 570 -9.25 -9.26 24.67
CA ASN A 570 -9.28 -10.44 23.80
C ASN A 570 -7.96 -11.21 23.84
N ILE A 571 -8.07 -12.55 23.94
CA ILE A 571 -7.06 -13.46 23.40
C ILE A 571 -7.14 -13.36 21.87
N LEU A 572 -6.04 -13.01 21.21
CA LEU A 572 -5.98 -12.75 19.76
C LEU A 572 -5.55 -13.98 18.94
N ASP A 573 -4.70 -14.83 19.52
CA ASP A 573 -4.19 -16.07 18.96
C ASP A 573 -3.73 -16.95 20.13
N HIS A 574 -4.01 -18.26 20.08
CA HIS A 574 -3.51 -19.21 21.07
C HIS A 574 -3.03 -20.52 20.44
N SER A 575 -2.21 -21.25 21.20
CA SER A 575 -1.69 -22.57 20.85
C SER A 575 -1.62 -23.42 22.10
N ILE A 576 -1.99 -24.69 21.99
CA ILE A 576 -1.98 -25.66 23.07
C ILE A 576 -1.13 -26.86 22.63
N ALA A 577 -0.21 -27.30 23.48
CA ALA A 577 0.56 -28.53 23.28
C ALA A 577 -0.19 -29.70 23.93
N SER A 578 -0.75 -30.60 23.12
CA SER A 578 -1.62 -31.69 23.58
C SER A 578 -0.91 -32.66 24.54
N GLU A 579 0.37 -32.93 24.32
CA GLU A 579 1.19 -33.85 25.16
C GLU A 579 1.43 -33.32 26.57
N THR A 580 1.67 -32.02 26.72
CA THR A 580 2.10 -31.41 27.99
C THR A 580 1.01 -30.61 28.70
N GLY A 581 -0.11 -30.31 28.02
CA GLY A 581 -1.14 -29.40 28.53
C GLY A 581 -0.69 -27.94 28.65
N THR A 582 0.52 -27.61 28.19
CA THR A 582 1.03 -26.23 28.16
C THR A 582 0.35 -25.44 27.04
N PHE A 583 0.17 -24.14 27.24
CA PHE A 583 -0.40 -23.24 26.25
C PHE A 583 0.41 -21.95 26.12
N THR A 584 0.25 -21.29 24.96
CA THR A 584 0.66 -19.91 24.74
C THR A 584 -0.49 -19.07 24.23
N GLU A 585 -0.55 -17.80 24.62
CA GLU A 585 -1.60 -16.87 24.21
C GLU A 585 -1.06 -15.45 23.98
N LEU A 586 -1.63 -14.76 23.00
CA LEU A 586 -1.27 -13.40 22.63
C LEU A 586 -2.40 -12.43 22.92
N LEU A 587 -2.14 -11.43 23.76
CA LEU A 587 -3.08 -10.35 24.11
C LEU A 587 -2.53 -8.99 23.67
N PHE A 588 -3.41 -8.01 23.45
CA PHE A 588 -3.04 -6.61 23.21
C PHE A 588 -3.56 -5.71 24.34
N HIS A 589 -2.65 -5.02 25.02
CA HIS A 589 -2.96 -4.19 26.19
C HIS A 589 -1.93 -3.06 26.34
N ASN A 590 -2.39 -1.83 26.63
CA ASN A 590 -1.57 -0.62 26.79
C ASN A 590 -0.69 -0.30 25.57
N ASN A 591 -1.28 -0.38 24.38
CA ASN A 591 -0.64 -0.25 23.06
C ASN A 591 0.61 -1.14 22.89
N ARG A 592 0.53 -2.38 23.40
CA ARG A 592 1.60 -3.40 23.31
C ARG A 592 1.01 -4.78 23.11
N TYR A 593 1.72 -5.61 22.37
CA TYR A 593 1.44 -7.05 22.32
C TYR A 593 2.15 -7.73 23.49
N ASN A 594 1.46 -8.66 24.15
CA ASN A 594 1.96 -9.40 25.29
C ASN A 594 1.71 -10.89 25.03
N LEU A 595 2.79 -11.67 24.97
CA LEU A 595 2.76 -13.12 24.80
C LEU A 595 2.93 -13.75 26.19
N TYR A 596 2.06 -14.69 26.53
CA TYR A 596 2.10 -15.43 27.79
C TYR A 596 2.19 -16.93 27.52
N ARG A 597 2.73 -17.67 28.48
CA ARG A 597 2.69 -19.14 28.56
C ARG A 597 2.05 -19.54 29.89
N GLY A 598 1.24 -20.59 29.87
CA GLY A 598 0.67 -21.20 31.07
C GLY A 598 0.45 -22.70 30.90
N GLU A 599 -0.13 -23.32 31.93
CA GLU A 599 -0.58 -24.72 31.93
C GLU A 599 -2.10 -24.74 32.05
N LEU A 600 -2.75 -25.63 31.31
CA LEU A 600 -4.21 -25.76 31.37
C LEU A 600 -4.64 -26.23 32.78
N PRO A 601 -5.63 -25.57 33.41
CA PRO A 601 -6.00 -25.90 34.78
C PRO A 601 -6.70 -27.27 34.86
N ASN A 602 -6.57 -27.90 36.03
CA ASN A 602 -7.17 -29.21 36.34
C ASN A 602 -8.68 -29.24 36.07
N GLU A 603 -9.20 -30.42 35.74
CA GLU A 603 -10.49 -30.57 35.04
C GLU A 603 -11.72 -29.98 35.75
N SER A 604 -11.66 -29.82 37.08
CA SER A 604 -12.68 -29.20 37.95
C SER A 604 -12.75 -27.67 37.85
N ALA A 605 -11.76 -27.02 37.23
CA ALA A 605 -11.65 -25.56 37.18
C ALA A 605 -12.49 -24.96 36.04
N SER A 606 -13.79 -24.75 36.30
CA SER A 606 -14.69 -23.98 35.44
C SER A 606 -15.05 -22.64 36.07
N LEU A 607 -14.93 -21.54 35.34
CA LEU A 607 -15.48 -20.26 35.77
C LEU A 607 -17.00 -20.23 35.57
N ASN A 608 -17.71 -19.45 36.40
CA ASN A 608 -19.10 -19.08 36.14
C ASN A 608 -19.20 -18.37 34.78
N LYS A 609 -20.24 -18.67 33.97
CA LYS A 609 -20.39 -18.10 32.62
C LYS A 609 -20.36 -16.56 32.68
N PRO A 610 -19.38 -15.89 32.03
CA PRO A 610 -19.29 -14.44 32.05
C PRO A 610 -20.58 -13.79 31.53
N ARG A 611 -20.98 -12.69 32.18
CA ARG A 611 -22.15 -11.90 31.75
C ARG A 611 -21.84 -11.24 30.40
N PRO A 612 -22.74 -11.33 29.40
CA PRO A 612 -22.53 -10.64 28.14
C PRO A 612 -22.58 -9.12 28.30
N THR A 613 -21.57 -8.45 27.75
CA THR A 613 -21.52 -6.99 27.69
C THR A 613 -22.75 -6.40 26.97
N PRO A 614 -23.15 -5.15 27.27
CA PRO A 614 -24.21 -4.47 26.52
C PRO A 614 -23.94 -4.44 25.01
N PHE A 615 -22.67 -4.33 24.62
CA PHE A 615 -22.18 -4.53 23.26
C PHE A 615 -22.59 -5.89 22.68
N ARG A 616 -22.20 -7.00 23.31
CA ARG A 616 -22.47 -8.35 22.79
C ARG A 616 -23.97 -8.66 22.71
N LEU A 617 -24.77 -8.16 23.65
CA LEU A 617 -26.22 -8.26 23.61
C LEU A 617 -26.82 -7.52 22.40
N LYS A 618 -26.30 -6.33 22.08
CA LYS A 618 -26.69 -5.59 20.88
C LYS A 618 -26.24 -6.29 19.60
N LEU A 619 -24.97 -6.68 19.50
CA LEU A 619 -24.41 -7.38 18.34
C LEU A 619 -25.20 -8.67 18.01
N THR A 620 -25.53 -9.48 19.01
CA THR A 620 -26.33 -10.69 18.83
C THR A 620 -27.72 -10.38 18.25
N ARG A 621 -28.37 -9.30 18.73
CA ARG A 621 -29.68 -8.84 18.24
C ARG A 621 -29.60 -8.32 16.80
N ASP A 622 -28.57 -7.55 16.48
CA ASP A 622 -28.39 -6.97 15.15
C ASP A 622 -28.08 -8.05 14.10
N LEU A 623 -27.25 -9.05 14.44
CA LEU A 623 -27.01 -10.23 13.60
C LEU A 623 -28.28 -11.07 13.40
N ALA A 624 -29.02 -11.40 14.46
CA ALA A 624 -30.26 -12.17 14.36
C ALA A 624 -31.35 -11.44 13.53
N ARG A 625 -31.35 -10.10 13.56
CA ARG A 625 -32.21 -9.28 12.70
C ARG A 625 -31.79 -9.34 11.24
N GLN A 626 -30.49 -9.30 10.95
CA GLN A 626 -29.96 -9.40 9.58
C GLN A 626 -30.25 -10.79 8.99
N ASP A 627 -29.98 -11.85 9.75
CA ASP A 627 -30.29 -13.24 9.41
C ASP A 627 -31.78 -13.40 9.05
N SER A 628 -32.68 -12.98 9.94
CA SER A 628 -34.13 -12.99 9.72
C SER A 628 -34.56 -12.25 8.44
N ILE A 629 -33.96 -11.10 8.14
CA ILE A 629 -34.27 -10.33 6.92
C ILE A 629 -33.79 -11.07 5.67
N SER A 630 -32.57 -11.63 5.69
CA SER A 630 -32.01 -12.37 4.56
C SER A 630 -32.85 -13.60 4.24
N ARG A 631 -33.29 -14.34 5.27
CA ARG A 631 -34.12 -15.54 5.11
C ARG A 631 -35.51 -15.25 4.54
N ILE A 632 -36.12 -14.12 4.92
CA ILE A 632 -37.38 -13.66 4.32
C ILE A 632 -37.19 -13.33 2.82
N GLN A 633 -36.06 -12.72 2.44
CA GLN A 633 -35.74 -12.46 1.03
C GLN A 633 -35.46 -13.74 0.24
N GLU A 634 -34.83 -14.75 0.86
CA GLU A 634 -34.61 -16.09 0.29
C GLU A 634 -35.95 -16.78 -0.01
N ILE A 635 -36.84 -16.88 0.98
CA ILE A 635 -38.19 -17.48 0.83
C ILE A 635 -38.96 -16.78 -0.30
N GLN A 636 -38.96 -15.45 -0.33
CA GLN A 636 -39.61 -14.68 -1.40
C GLN A 636 -38.97 -14.83 -2.80
N ARG A 637 -37.75 -15.36 -2.90
CA ARG A 637 -37.11 -15.74 -4.18
C ARG A 637 -37.47 -17.19 -4.53
N GLU A 638 -37.47 -18.09 -3.57
CA GLU A 638 -37.88 -19.50 -3.68
C GLU A 638 -39.33 -19.62 -4.18
N GLU A 639 -40.27 -18.94 -3.52
CA GLU A 639 -41.68 -18.85 -3.92
C GLU A 639 -41.82 -18.36 -5.36
N ARG A 640 -41.11 -17.29 -5.74
CA ARG A 640 -41.08 -16.78 -7.12
C ARG A 640 -40.53 -17.80 -8.12
N LYS A 641 -39.45 -18.53 -7.80
CA LYS A 641 -38.95 -19.63 -8.65
C LYS A 641 -39.99 -20.74 -8.83
N VAL A 642 -40.68 -21.14 -7.76
CA VAL A 642 -41.73 -22.19 -7.80
C VAL A 642 -42.92 -21.74 -8.66
N ILE A 643 -43.41 -20.53 -8.44
CA ILE A 643 -44.50 -19.92 -9.22
C ILE A 643 -44.11 -19.82 -10.72
N THR A 644 -42.91 -19.32 -11.03
CA THR A 644 -42.42 -19.26 -12.42
C THR A 644 -42.27 -20.64 -13.06
N ARG A 645 -41.84 -21.66 -12.30
CA ARG A 645 -41.79 -23.06 -12.79
C ARG A 645 -43.20 -23.61 -13.06
N GLN A 646 -44.17 -23.39 -12.18
CA GLN A 646 -45.55 -23.82 -12.39
C GLN A 646 -46.16 -23.20 -13.66
N PHE A 647 -45.98 -21.89 -13.88
CA PHE A 647 -46.42 -21.24 -15.13
C PHE A 647 -45.68 -21.77 -16.36
N ALA A 648 -44.38 -22.08 -16.26
CA ALA A 648 -43.61 -22.66 -17.37
C ALA A 648 -44.03 -24.10 -17.74
N HIS A 649 -44.62 -24.85 -16.79
CA HIS A 649 -45.23 -26.16 -17.08
C HIS A 649 -46.66 -26.02 -17.64
N LEU A 650 -47.49 -25.15 -17.05
CA LEU A 650 -48.84 -24.84 -17.55
C LEU A 650 -48.83 -24.36 -19.02
N GLY A 651 -47.79 -23.64 -19.43
CA GLY A 651 -47.58 -23.18 -20.81
C GLY A 651 -47.11 -24.25 -21.82
N ARG A 652 -46.98 -25.54 -21.43
CA ARG A 652 -46.63 -26.65 -22.34
C ARG A 652 -47.75 -27.65 -22.58
N ASP A 653 -48.55 -27.97 -21.56
CA ASP A 653 -49.58 -29.02 -21.65
C ASP A 653 -50.96 -28.50 -22.08
N SER A 654 -51.09 -27.20 -22.37
CA SER A 654 -52.36 -26.52 -22.70
C SER A 654 -52.61 -26.28 -24.20
N LEU A 655 -51.80 -26.87 -25.09
CA LEU A 655 -51.95 -26.77 -26.56
C LEU A 655 -52.75 -27.92 -27.19
N SER A 656 -53.62 -28.58 -26.44
CA SER A 656 -54.58 -29.56 -26.96
C SER A 656 -55.90 -29.54 -26.21
N GLY A 657 -57.01 -29.24 -26.91
CA GLY A 657 -58.37 -29.44 -26.40
C GLY A 657 -59.25 -28.19 -26.36
N GLU A 658 -60.26 -28.19 -27.23
CA GLU A 658 -61.57 -27.53 -27.09
C GLU A 658 -61.65 -26.00 -26.88
N LYS A 659 -62.27 -25.33 -27.87
CA LYS A 659 -62.77 -23.96 -27.73
C LYS A 659 -63.83 -23.89 -26.64
N ARG A 660 -63.75 -22.88 -25.77
CA ARG A 660 -64.92 -22.30 -25.11
C ARG A 660 -65.13 -20.89 -25.65
N GLU A 661 -66.34 -20.60 -26.09
CA GLU A 661 -66.72 -19.27 -26.57
C GLU A 661 -66.88 -18.33 -25.37
N ILE A 662 -66.42 -17.08 -25.52
CA ILE A 662 -66.44 -16.06 -24.48
C ILE A 662 -67.65 -15.15 -24.71
N ASP A 663 -68.50 -15.00 -23.68
CA ASP A 663 -69.61 -14.04 -23.74
C ASP A 663 -69.05 -12.61 -23.78
N ILE A 664 -69.29 -11.94 -24.91
CA ILE A 664 -68.78 -10.61 -25.21
C ILE A 664 -69.51 -9.49 -24.46
N ASN A 665 -70.68 -9.77 -23.87
CA ASN A 665 -71.55 -8.73 -23.30
C ASN A 665 -71.31 -8.46 -21.80
N ASN A 666 -70.49 -9.26 -21.12
CA ASN A 666 -70.20 -9.08 -19.69
C ASN A 666 -68.74 -9.39 -19.34
N TYR A 667 -67.81 -9.01 -20.23
CA TYR A 667 -66.37 -9.20 -20.03
C TYR A 667 -65.70 -7.88 -19.62
N THR A 668 -64.91 -7.88 -18.54
CA THR A 668 -64.10 -6.73 -18.11
C THR A 668 -62.62 -7.11 -18.00
N PHE A 669 -61.76 -6.43 -18.76
CA PHE A 669 -60.31 -6.63 -18.70
C PHE A 669 -59.68 -5.80 -17.59
N SER A 670 -59.23 -6.44 -16.50
CA SER A 670 -58.42 -5.82 -15.45
C SER A 670 -56.91 -5.86 -15.75
N LEU A 671 -56.51 -5.63 -17.01
CA LEU A 671 -55.13 -5.80 -17.49
C LEU A 671 -54.45 -4.52 -18.02
N GLU A 672 -55.06 -3.34 -17.87
CA GLU A 672 -54.50 -2.06 -18.36
C GLU A 672 -53.84 -1.18 -17.28
N SER A 673 -53.82 -1.61 -16.01
CA SER A 673 -53.20 -0.84 -14.90
C SER A 673 -51.70 -1.11 -14.68
N LEU A 674 -51.08 -2.01 -15.46
CA LEU A 674 -49.66 -2.41 -15.32
C LEU A 674 -48.81 -2.18 -16.59
N ALA A 675 -49.35 -1.48 -17.59
CA ALA A 675 -48.72 -1.32 -18.91
C ALA A 675 -47.92 -0.02 -19.12
N GLN A 676 -47.77 0.83 -18.09
CA GLN A 676 -46.86 2.00 -18.13
C GLN A 676 -45.61 1.73 -17.29
N GLY A 677 -44.56 1.15 -17.91
CA GLY A 677 -43.32 0.83 -17.20
C GLY A 677 -42.17 0.20 -17.99
N ASN A 678 -42.29 0.02 -19.31
CA ASN A 678 -41.23 -0.59 -20.13
C ASN A 678 -40.44 0.45 -20.95
N HIS A 679 -39.26 0.81 -20.45
CA HIS A 679 -38.16 1.20 -21.36
C HIS A 679 -37.72 -0.02 -22.18
N SER A 680 -37.35 0.19 -23.43
CA SER A 680 -37.05 -0.86 -24.40
C SER A 680 -35.71 -1.56 -24.13
N SER A 681 -35.77 -2.84 -23.77
CA SER A 681 -34.67 -3.78 -23.93
C SER A 681 -34.70 -4.42 -25.33
N LEU A 682 -33.53 -4.62 -25.93
CA LEU A 682 -33.41 -5.13 -27.31
C LEU A 682 -33.65 -6.66 -27.36
N PRO A 683 -34.38 -7.17 -28.37
CA PRO A 683 -34.61 -8.61 -28.52
C PRO A 683 -33.30 -9.33 -28.85
N GLY A 684 -32.92 -10.30 -28.01
CA GLY A 684 -31.69 -11.09 -28.19
C GLY A 684 -31.14 -11.72 -26.90
N GLN A 685 -31.51 -11.19 -25.73
CA GLN A 685 -31.13 -11.78 -24.44
C GLN A 685 -32.06 -12.94 -24.03
N GLY A 686 -31.88 -14.10 -24.67
CA GLY A 686 -32.39 -15.35 -24.12
C GLY A 686 -31.65 -15.71 -22.84
N GLN A 687 -32.37 -16.07 -21.76
CA GLN A 687 -31.75 -16.52 -20.52
C GLN A 687 -30.97 -17.83 -20.77
N VAL A 688 -29.64 -17.72 -20.83
CA VAL A 688 -28.76 -18.90 -20.84
C VAL A 688 -28.85 -19.55 -19.47
N LYS A 689 -29.42 -20.76 -19.43
CA LYS A 689 -29.35 -21.64 -18.26
C LYS A 689 -28.02 -22.37 -18.30
N ASP A 690 -27.38 -22.48 -17.15
CA ASP A 690 -26.21 -23.34 -16.98
C ASP A 690 -26.60 -24.81 -17.26
N PRO A 691 -25.93 -25.51 -18.21
CA PRO A 691 -26.19 -26.93 -18.49
C PRO A 691 -25.94 -27.87 -17.30
N ILE A 692 -25.14 -27.45 -16.32
CA ILE A 692 -24.71 -28.28 -15.19
C ILE A 692 -25.63 -28.09 -13.97
N THR A 693 -25.90 -26.84 -13.55
CA THR A 693 -26.75 -26.57 -12.37
C THR A 693 -28.22 -26.28 -12.68
N GLY A 694 -28.58 -26.02 -13.95
CA GLY A 694 -29.95 -25.66 -14.34
C GLY A 694 -30.47 -24.33 -13.77
N ARG A 695 -29.63 -23.56 -13.05
CA ARG A 695 -29.94 -22.25 -12.50
C ARG A 695 -30.13 -21.24 -13.64
N SER A 696 -31.12 -20.36 -13.54
CA SER A 696 -31.27 -19.21 -14.44
C SER A 696 -30.26 -18.14 -14.08
N SER A 697 -29.44 -17.69 -15.03
CA SER A 697 -28.47 -16.63 -14.80
C SER A 697 -29.15 -15.26 -14.85
N ASP A 698 -29.33 -14.64 -13.68
CA ASP A 698 -29.57 -13.19 -13.57
C ASP A 698 -28.29 -12.37 -13.83
N LEU A 699 -27.13 -13.04 -13.95
CA LEU A 699 -25.85 -12.41 -14.29
C LEU A 699 -25.71 -12.22 -15.80
N PRO A 700 -25.11 -11.10 -16.25
CA PRO A 700 -24.86 -10.84 -17.68
C PRO A 700 -23.86 -11.86 -18.27
N PRO A 701 -23.84 -12.06 -19.59
CA PRO A 701 -22.85 -12.93 -20.22
C PRO A 701 -21.43 -12.39 -20.03
N ILE A 702 -20.48 -13.31 -19.79
CA ILE A 702 -19.05 -13.00 -19.68
C ILE A 702 -18.56 -12.38 -21.00
N ARG A 703 -17.77 -11.31 -20.90
CA ARG A 703 -17.14 -10.63 -22.04
C ARG A 703 -15.63 -10.67 -21.91
N VAL A 704 -14.93 -10.69 -23.04
CA VAL A 704 -13.47 -10.61 -23.09
C VAL A 704 -13.03 -9.14 -22.99
N TYR A 705 -12.03 -8.83 -22.15
CA TYR A 705 -11.48 -7.47 -22.08
C TYR A 705 -10.67 -7.13 -23.35
N GLN A 706 -10.78 -5.89 -23.80
CA GLN A 706 -9.96 -5.32 -24.86
C GLN A 706 -9.31 -4.03 -24.33
N PRO A 707 -7.98 -3.82 -24.53
CA PRO A 707 -7.29 -2.64 -24.05
C PRO A 707 -7.97 -1.34 -24.49
N ALA A 708 -8.47 -0.60 -23.50
CA ALA A 708 -9.19 0.65 -23.70
C ALA A 708 -8.54 1.74 -22.83
N PHE A 709 -8.18 2.86 -23.46
CA PHE A 709 -7.47 3.96 -22.80
C PHE A 709 -8.44 5.01 -22.29
N TYR A 710 -8.13 5.56 -21.13
CA TYR A 710 -8.91 6.60 -20.45
C TYR A 710 -7.98 7.68 -19.87
N VAL A 711 -8.44 8.93 -19.81
CA VAL A 711 -7.70 10.05 -19.20
C VAL A 711 -7.65 9.85 -17.68
N ASN A 712 -6.51 9.48 -17.11
CA ASN A 712 -6.37 9.14 -15.69
C ASN A 712 -6.16 10.36 -14.80
N TYR A 713 -5.38 11.33 -15.25
CA TYR A 713 -5.12 12.55 -14.52
C TYR A 713 -4.97 13.77 -15.42
N LEU A 714 -5.21 14.93 -14.83
CA LEU A 714 -4.76 16.23 -15.31
C LEU A 714 -3.90 16.87 -14.22
N ALA A 715 -2.80 17.49 -14.60
CA ALA A 715 -2.04 18.37 -13.71
C ALA A 715 -1.87 19.75 -14.38
N SER A 716 -2.14 20.79 -13.61
CA SER A 716 -2.00 22.19 -14.02
C SER A 716 -1.34 22.92 -12.86
N GLN A 717 -0.03 23.18 -12.94
CA GLN A 717 0.73 23.77 -11.85
C GLN A 717 1.59 24.95 -12.31
N VAL A 718 1.84 25.87 -11.39
CA VAL A 718 2.80 26.96 -11.55
C VAL A 718 4.07 26.60 -10.78
N ASP A 719 5.21 26.55 -11.47
CA ASP A 719 6.49 26.14 -10.88
C ASP A 719 7.69 26.86 -11.52
N PHE A 720 8.91 26.50 -11.11
CA PHE A 720 10.18 27.07 -11.59
C PHE A 720 11.12 26.01 -12.20
N THR A 721 10.57 24.88 -12.68
CA THR A 721 11.32 23.66 -13.06
C THR A 721 11.40 23.46 -14.59
N PHE A 722 12.18 22.47 -15.02
CA PHE A 722 12.23 21.93 -16.38
C PHE A 722 11.40 20.63 -16.51
N LEU A 723 10.82 20.38 -17.70
CA LEU A 723 9.83 19.31 -17.88
C LEU A 723 10.45 17.91 -17.89
N ASN A 724 11.69 17.82 -18.39
CA ASN A 724 12.55 16.67 -18.27
C ASN A 724 13.87 17.07 -17.60
N ALA A 725 14.45 16.17 -16.82
CA ALA A 725 15.69 16.42 -16.10
C ALA A 725 16.90 16.16 -17.01
N SER A 726 17.13 17.04 -17.99
CA SER A 726 18.24 16.97 -18.94
C SER A 726 19.36 17.95 -18.58
N TYR A 727 20.58 17.75 -19.10
CA TYR A 727 21.66 18.74 -18.97
C TYR A 727 21.44 19.93 -19.90
N GLN A 728 21.79 21.13 -19.43
CA GLN A 728 21.91 22.29 -20.31
C GLN A 728 23.26 22.24 -21.02
N SER A 729 23.31 22.66 -22.27
CA SER A 729 24.58 22.81 -23.00
C SER A 729 25.32 24.06 -22.49
N PHE A 730 26.63 23.97 -22.34
CA PHE A 730 27.48 25.02 -21.79
C PHE A 730 27.86 26.04 -22.87
N SER A 731 27.59 27.32 -22.64
CA SER A 731 27.99 28.43 -23.53
C SER A 731 29.03 29.36 -22.88
N GLY A 732 30.11 28.76 -22.37
CA GLY A 732 31.35 29.45 -21.97
C GLY A 732 31.32 30.10 -20.59
N ALA A 733 30.35 30.97 -20.33
CA ALA A 733 30.17 31.65 -19.04
C ALA A 733 28.73 32.14 -18.78
N ALA A 734 27.76 31.73 -19.60
CA ALA A 734 26.35 32.02 -19.36
C ALA A 734 25.88 31.37 -18.04
N PRO A 735 24.94 32.00 -17.31
CA PRO A 735 24.40 31.41 -16.08
C PRO A 735 23.58 30.16 -16.42
N TYR A 736 23.42 29.26 -15.46
CA TYR A 736 22.46 28.16 -15.60
C TYR A 736 21.07 28.75 -15.83
N TYR A 737 20.45 28.46 -16.98
CA TYR A 737 19.18 29.05 -17.35
C TYR A 737 18.12 28.62 -16.33
N ASN A 738 17.47 29.59 -15.69
CA ASN A 738 16.29 29.39 -14.87
C ASN A 738 15.13 30.03 -15.63
N PRO A 739 14.11 29.26 -16.05
CA PRO A 739 13.03 29.77 -16.89
C PRO A 739 12.09 30.74 -16.15
N GLY A 740 12.20 30.82 -14.82
CA GLY A 740 11.33 31.64 -14.00
C GLY A 740 9.94 31.02 -13.87
N LEU A 741 8.92 31.88 -13.74
CA LEU A 741 7.55 31.44 -13.48
C LEU A 741 6.97 30.71 -14.71
N ASN A 742 6.79 29.40 -14.59
CA ASN A 742 6.30 28.53 -15.65
C ASN A 742 4.86 28.08 -15.37
N MET A 743 4.07 27.91 -16.44
CA MET A 743 2.79 27.21 -16.41
C MET A 743 2.97 25.83 -17.05
N LEU A 744 2.81 24.76 -16.27
CA LEU A 744 2.83 23.38 -16.73
C LEU A 744 1.40 22.83 -16.89
N PHE A 745 1.14 22.18 -18.01
CA PHE A 745 -0.02 21.32 -18.24
C PHE A 745 0.43 19.90 -18.58
N LEU A 746 -0.07 18.90 -17.84
CA LEU A 746 0.10 17.47 -18.14
C LEU A 746 -1.27 16.81 -18.34
N VAL A 747 -1.33 15.91 -19.33
CA VAL A 747 -2.45 15.01 -19.59
C VAL A 747 -1.95 13.58 -19.57
N GLY A 748 -2.38 12.80 -18.58
CA GLY A 748 -2.14 11.37 -18.53
C GLY A 748 -3.28 10.59 -19.19
N THR A 749 -2.94 9.49 -19.87
CA THR A 749 -3.88 8.45 -20.27
C THR A 749 -3.30 7.07 -19.95
N GLN A 750 -4.16 6.10 -19.63
CA GLN A 750 -3.73 4.72 -19.36
C GLN A 750 -4.85 3.72 -19.66
N ASP A 751 -4.48 2.44 -19.80
CA ASP A 751 -5.45 1.34 -19.85
C ASP A 751 -6.05 1.02 -18.46
N LEU A 752 -6.98 0.06 -18.39
CA LEU A 752 -7.65 -0.27 -17.12
C LEU A 752 -6.67 -0.78 -16.05
N PHE A 753 -5.66 -1.56 -16.45
CA PHE A 753 -4.72 -2.26 -15.58
C PHE A 753 -3.42 -1.50 -15.32
N GLU A 754 -3.24 -0.34 -15.97
CA GLU A 754 -2.04 0.50 -15.88
C GLU A 754 -0.77 -0.19 -16.41
N ASP A 755 -0.97 -1.19 -17.26
CA ASP A 755 0.06 -1.88 -18.05
C ASP A 755 0.62 -0.98 -19.17
N TYR A 756 -0.18 0.00 -19.63
CA TYR A 756 0.21 0.98 -20.62
C TYR A 756 -0.18 2.39 -20.17
N LYS A 757 0.78 3.31 -20.13
CA LYS A 757 0.55 4.73 -19.84
C LYS A 757 1.07 5.59 -21.00
N VAL A 758 0.34 6.63 -21.37
CA VAL A 758 0.76 7.63 -22.37
C VAL A 758 0.51 9.02 -21.78
N THR A 759 1.59 9.79 -21.61
CA THR A 759 1.57 11.08 -20.94
C THR A 759 2.05 12.17 -21.89
N GLY A 760 1.16 13.11 -22.21
CA GLY A 760 1.49 14.35 -22.91
C GLY A 760 1.72 15.49 -21.93
N GLY A 761 2.69 16.36 -22.22
CA GLY A 761 2.99 17.53 -21.41
C GLY A 761 3.38 18.74 -22.26
N VAL A 762 2.94 19.92 -21.83
CA VAL A 762 3.33 21.21 -22.42
C VAL A 762 3.57 22.21 -21.29
N ARG A 763 4.69 22.96 -21.37
CA ARG A 763 5.01 24.03 -20.44
C ARG A 763 5.37 25.30 -21.19
N PHE A 764 4.89 26.43 -20.66
CA PHE A 764 5.13 27.78 -21.17
C PHE A 764 5.79 28.62 -20.07
N GLY A 765 6.87 29.32 -20.39
CA GLY A 765 7.38 30.40 -19.54
C GLY A 765 6.44 31.62 -19.56
N SER A 766 6.46 32.44 -18.51
CA SER A 766 5.60 33.64 -18.38
C SER A 766 5.74 34.66 -19.53
N ASN A 767 6.82 34.60 -20.31
CA ASN A 767 7.06 35.43 -21.49
C ASN A 767 6.76 34.72 -22.84
N PHE A 768 6.34 33.45 -22.82
CA PHE A 768 6.11 32.58 -23.99
C PHE A 768 7.30 32.39 -24.95
N ASP A 769 8.48 32.91 -24.61
CA ASP A 769 9.73 32.71 -25.37
C ASP A 769 10.33 31.31 -25.15
N SER A 770 10.15 30.77 -23.94
CA SER A 770 10.55 29.41 -23.57
C SER A 770 9.36 28.47 -23.53
N ASN A 771 9.47 27.36 -24.26
CA ASN A 771 8.40 26.39 -24.45
C ASN A 771 8.98 24.98 -24.42
N GLU A 772 8.32 24.09 -23.68
CA GLU A 772 8.72 22.69 -23.50
C GLU A 772 7.55 21.76 -23.83
N TYR A 773 7.86 20.66 -24.51
CA TYR A 773 6.93 19.61 -24.91
C TYR A 773 7.46 18.25 -24.45
N LEU A 774 6.58 17.41 -23.92
CA LEU A 774 6.89 16.06 -23.48
C LEU A 774 5.85 15.08 -24.04
N LEU A 775 6.31 13.93 -24.52
CA LEU A 775 5.49 12.76 -24.78
C LEU A 775 6.21 11.53 -24.20
N SER A 776 5.59 10.87 -23.22
CA SER A 776 6.06 9.59 -22.68
C SER A 776 5.10 8.46 -23.05
N VAL A 777 5.63 7.30 -23.39
CA VAL A 777 4.90 6.05 -23.62
C VAL A 777 5.54 4.95 -22.78
N GLU A 778 4.78 4.41 -21.83
CA GLU A 778 5.22 3.38 -20.88
C GLU A 778 4.51 2.05 -21.16
N ASN A 779 5.25 0.95 -21.02
CA ASN A 779 4.77 -0.43 -21.06
C ASN A 779 5.34 -1.16 -19.83
N LEU A 780 4.45 -1.42 -18.88
CA LEU A 780 4.71 -2.00 -17.56
C LEU A 780 4.20 -3.45 -17.46
N LYS A 781 3.61 -4.00 -18.55
CA LYS A 781 2.91 -5.30 -18.59
C LYS A 781 3.77 -6.51 -18.20
N LYS A 782 5.10 -6.39 -18.30
CA LYS A 782 6.04 -7.41 -17.84
C LYS A 782 7.09 -6.76 -16.96
N ARG A 783 7.65 -7.55 -16.03
CA ARG A 783 8.68 -7.17 -15.05
C ARG A 783 9.82 -6.28 -15.58
N LEU A 784 10.16 -6.34 -16.86
CA LEU A 784 11.04 -5.35 -17.47
C LEU A 784 10.20 -4.15 -17.92
N ASP A 785 10.03 -3.18 -17.02
CA ASP A 785 9.39 -1.89 -17.32
C ASP A 785 10.07 -1.26 -18.54
N LYS A 786 9.30 -0.74 -19.49
CA LYS A 786 9.81 -0.02 -20.67
C LYS A 786 9.17 1.35 -20.78
N GLU A 787 9.95 2.33 -21.18
CA GLU A 787 9.51 3.71 -21.36
C GLU A 787 10.19 4.27 -22.61
N ILE A 788 9.47 5.08 -23.40
CA ILE A 788 10.03 5.89 -24.48
C ILE A 788 9.58 7.33 -24.25
N ILE A 789 10.53 8.25 -24.16
CA ILE A 789 10.26 9.67 -23.95
C ILE A 789 10.75 10.46 -25.17
N PHE A 790 9.88 11.26 -25.77
CA PHE A 790 10.28 12.39 -26.59
C PHE A 790 10.16 13.68 -25.78
N HIS A 791 11.21 14.49 -25.75
CA HIS A 791 11.27 15.77 -25.07
C HIS A 791 11.79 16.83 -26.06
N ARG A 792 11.12 17.99 -26.11
CA ARG A 792 11.60 19.15 -26.87
C ARG A 792 11.58 20.39 -25.99
N GLN A 793 12.69 21.09 -25.95
CA GLN A 793 12.87 22.33 -25.19
C GLN A 793 13.34 23.45 -26.11
N VAL A 794 12.85 24.67 -25.88
CA VAL A 794 13.25 25.89 -26.60
C VAL A 794 13.53 26.99 -25.59
N TYR A 795 14.67 27.66 -25.70
CA TYR A 795 15.03 28.82 -24.89
C TYR A 795 15.97 29.79 -25.64
N LYS A 796 16.16 31.00 -25.09
CA LYS A 796 17.15 31.98 -25.58
C LYS A 796 18.37 31.94 -24.66
N THR A 797 19.57 31.97 -25.25
CA THR A 797 20.86 32.03 -24.54
C THR A 797 21.81 32.99 -25.23
N ILE A 798 22.97 33.21 -24.62
CA ILE A 798 24.09 33.99 -25.17
C ILE A 798 25.30 33.06 -25.32
N THR A 799 26.07 33.25 -26.38
CA THR A 799 27.27 32.47 -26.70
C THR A 799 28.49 32.89 -25.88
N ASN A 800 29.56 32.08 -25.96
CA ASN A 800 30.83 32.25 -25.25
C ASN A 800 31.50 33.62 -25.50
N ASP A 801 31.20 34.26 -26.64
CA ASP A 801 31.72 35.58 -27.01
C ASP A 801 30.93 36.76 -26.37
N TRP A 802 29.89 36.46 -25.57
CA TRP A 802 28.97 37.41 -24.92
C TRP A 802 28.23 38.36 -25.89
N SER A 803 28.31 38.13 -27.20
CA SER A 803 27.82 39.05 -28.23
C SER A 803 26.70 38.48 -29.09
N SER A 804 26.68 37.16 -29.35
CA SER A 804 25.59 36.55 -30.11
C SER A 804 24.45 36.05 -29.23
N TYR A 805 23.25 36.60 -29.47
CA TYR A 805 21.99 36.05 -28.98
C TYR A 805 21.55 34.85 -29.84
N VAL A 806 21.24 33.73 -29.19
CA VAL A 806 20.94 32.47 -29.87
C VAL A 806 19.67 31.86 -29.29
N LYS A 807 18.81 31.35 -30.18
CA LYS A 807 17.67 30.51 -29.82
C LYS A 807 18.11 29.05 -29.88
N ALA A 808 18.30 28.45 -28.70
CA ALA A 808 18.60 27.03 -28.56
C ALA A 808 17.29 26.22 -28.67
N THR A 809 17.31 25.16 -29.48
CA THR A 809 16.27 24.13 -29.53
C THR A 809 16.92 22.77 -29.27
N THR A 810 16.54 22.13 -28.17
CA THR A 810 17.02 20.80 -27.79
C THR A 810 15.89 19.80 -28.07
N GLN A 811 16.18 18.74 -28.83
CA GLN A 811 15.26 17.65 -29.14
C GLN A 811 15.88 16.34 -28.65
N GLU A 812 15.20 15.64 -27.75
CA GLU A 812 15.73 14.44 -27.09
C GLU A 812 14.76 13.26 -27.21
N LEU A 813 15.30 12.10 -27.60
CA LEU A 813 14.62 10.81 -27.57
C LEU A 813 15.32 9.91 -26.56
N PHE A 814 14.58 9.42 -25.58
CA PHE A 814 15.07 8.47 -24.58
C PHE A 814 14.35 7.13 -24.75
N GLY A 815 15.11 6.02 -24.76
CA GLY A 815 14.58 4.66 -24.71
C GLY A 815 15.05 3.97 -23.43
N LEU A 816 14.12 3.61 -22.54
CA LEU A 816 14.44 3.25 -21.17
C LEU A 816 13.89 1.87 -20.80
N LEU A 817 14.66 1.13 -20.01
CA LEU A 817 14.42 -0.24 -19.59
C LEU A 817 14.72 -0.34 -18.09
N LYS A 818 13.77 -0.78 -17.27
CA LYS A 818 13.95 -0.86 -15.81
C LYS A 818 13.57 -2.24 -15.28
N TYR A 819 14.52 -2.88 -14.61
CA TYR A 819 14.40 -4.22 -14.06
C TYR A 819 14.41 -4.17 -12.52
N PRO A 820 13.27 -4.42 -11.86
CA PRO A 820 13.15 -4.39 -10.42
C PRO A 820 13.57 -5.72 -9.80
N PHE A 821 14.59 -5.68 -8.94
CA PHE A 821 15.01 -6.82 -8.12
C PHE A 821 14.08 -7.04 -6.92
N SER A 822 13.58 -5.94 -6.34
CA SER A 822 12.61 -5.93 -5.24
C SER A 822 11.74 -4.66 -5.29
N GLN A 823 10.68 -4.61 -4.47
CA GLN A 823 9.82 -3.43 -4.34
C GLN A 823 10.58 -2.15 -3.93
N VAL A 824 11.78 -2.28 -3.37
CA VAL A 824 12.64 -1.18 -2.91
C VAL A 824 13.95 -1.04 -3.70
N SER A 825 14.20 -1.84 -4.74
CA SER A 825 15.48 -1.84 -5.46
C SER A 825 15.39 -2.26 -6.93
N ALA A 826 15.93 -1.45 -7.85
CA ALA A 826 15.94 -1.72 -9.29
C ALA A 826 17.27 -1.34 -9.96
N LEU A 827 17.54 -1.96 -11.11
CA LEU A 827 18.49 -1.46 -12.11
C LEU A 827 17.69 -0.87 -13.28
N LYS A 828 18.01 0.34 -13.71
CA LYS A 828 17.48 0.99 -14.92
C LYS A 828 18.58 1.11 -15.98
N GLY A 829 18.15 1.28 -17.22
CA GLY A 829 18.90 1.56 -18.43
C GLY A 829 18.13 2.59 -19.23
N THR A 830 18.85 3.45 -19.93
CA THR A 830 18.37 4.62 -20.67
C THR A 830 19.35 4.83 -21.80
N LEU A 831 18.89 4.70 -23.03
CA LEU A 831 19.58 5.20 -24.21
C LEU A 831 19.04 6.61 -24.47
N ASN A 832 19.91 7.53 -24.86
CA ASN A 832 19.57 8.91 -25.24
C ASN A 832 20.09 9.18 -26.65
N LEU A 833 19.28 9.86 -27.45
CA LEU A 833 19.69 10.59 -28.64
C LEU A 833 19.24 12.04 -28.45
N ARG A 834 20.14 13.00 -28.65
CA ARG A 834 19.91 14.42 -28.41
C ARG A 834 20.41 15.24 -29.58
N LEU A 835 19.55 16.08 -30.16
CA LEU A 835 19.91 17.07 -31.16
C LEU A 835 19.76 18.46 -30.54
N ASP A 836 20.87 19.16 -30.35
CA ASP A 836 20.91 20.58 -29.98
C ASP A 836 21.08 21.43 -31.25
N GLU A 837 20.17 22.37 -31.47
CA GLU A 837 20.15 23.28 -32.62
C GLU A 837 20.27 24.74 -32.14
N TYR A 838 21.23 25.49 -32.69
CA TYR A 838 21.55 26.85 -32.29
C TYR A 838 21.28 27.83 -33.43
N ALA A 839 20.11 28.46 -33.41
CA ALA A 839 19.75 29.49 -34.38
C ALA A 839 20.17 30.88 -33.87
N TYR A 840 21.15 31.48 -34.54
CA TYR A 840 21.55 32.87 -34.30
C TYR A 840 20.39 33.82 -34.59
N LEU A 841 20.13 34.75 -33.65
CA LEU A 841 19.08 35.76 -33.83
C LEU A 841 19.66 36.97 -34.56
N SER A 842 18.95 37.44 -35.61
CA SER A 842 19.36 38.57 -36.45
C SER A 842 19.21 39.94 -35.74
N THR A 843 19.83 40.10 -34.56
CA THR A 843 19.87 41.35 -33.78
C THR A 843 20.74 42.42 -34.43
N ASP A 844 21.70 42.01 -35.25
CA ASP A 844 22.74 42.82 -35.86
C ASP A 844 23.38 42.06 -37.05
N GLN A 845 24.25 42.74 -37.80
CA GLN A 845 24.88 42.19 -39.00
C GLN A 845 25.88 41.04 -38.71
N TYR A 846 26.50 41.00 -37.52
CA TYR A 846 27.47 39.96 -37.14
C TYR A 846 26.76 38.65 -36.82
N ASN A 847 25.61 38.71 -36.15
CA ASN A 847 24.77 37.54 -35.88
C ASN A 847 24.00 37.07 -37.14
N MET A 848 23.62 37.98 -38.03
CA MET A 848 22.90 37.67 -39.28
C MET A 848 23.70 36.79 -40.26
N ILE A 849 25.04 36.84 -40.21
CA ILE A 849 25.93 36.07 -41.11
C ILE A 849 26.46 34.76 -40.51
N LYS A 850 26.08 34.42 -39.27
CA LYS A 850 26.46 33.13 -38.65
C LYS A 850 25.46 32.04 -39.04
N GLU A 851 25.97 30.95 -39.63
CA GLU A 851 25.18 29.73 -39.87
C GLU A 851 24.82 29.03 -38.55
N GLY A 852 23.73 28.27 -38.53
CA GLY A 852 23.26 27.58 -37.32
C GLY A 852 24.10 26.34 -36.99
N GLU A 853 24.42 26.13 -35.71
CA GLU A 853 25.11 24.91 -35.26
C GLU A 853 24.10 23.79 -34.95
N HIS A 854 24.41 22.56 -35.35
CA HIS A 854 23.62 21.37 -35.06
C HIS A 854 24.50 20.28 -34.42
N LYS A 855 24.22 19.89 -33.17
CA LYS A 855 25.03 18.94 -32.39
C LYS A 855 24.18 17.72 -31.97
N LEU A 856 24.42 16.60 -32.63
CA LEU A 856 23.82 15.29 -32.35
C LEU A 856 24.72 14.51 -31.39
N TRP A 857 24.17 14.21 -30.22
CA TRP A 857 24.78 13.39 -29.18
C TRP A 857 24.05 12.06 -29.04
N ALA A 858 24.80 10.99 -28.77
CA ALA A 858 24.28 9.71 -28.33
C ALA A 858 24.79 9.42 -26.91
N GLY A 859 23.89 8.96 -26.03
CA GLY A 859 24.19 8.72 -24.63
C GLY A 859 23.70 7.36 -24.13
N VAL A 860 24.44 6.78 -23.19
CA VAL A 860 24.07 5.54 -22.49
C VAL A 860 24.13 5.78 -20.99
N LYS A 861 23.00 5.51 -20.34
CA LYS A 861 22.74 5.79 -18.95
C LYS A 861 22.05 4.58 -18.29
N LEU A 862 22.77 3.75 -17.53
CA LEU A 862 22.19 2.80 -16.54
C LEU A 862 21.46 3.51 -15.36
N GLU A 863 21.21 2.89 -14.19
CA GLU A 863 20.83 3.52 -12.90
C GLU A 863 20.58 2.45 -11.81
N TYR A 864 21.30 2.44 -10.68
CA TYR A 864 20.91 1.62 -9.52
C TYR A 864 20.13 2.47 -8.51
N ILE A 865 18.88 2.09 -8.28
CA ILE A 865 17.91 2.84 -7.46
C ILE A 865 17.53 2.00 -6.25
N PHE A 866 17.58 2.59 -5.06
CA PHE A 866 17.01 2.04 -3.84
C PHE A 866 16.13 3.07 -3.12
N ASP A 867 14.90 2.70 -2.78
CA ASP A 867 13.96 3.54 -2.05
C ASP A 867 13.11 2.70 -1.10
N ASN A 868 13.25 2.93 0.21
CA ASN A 868 12.34 2.41 1.23
C ASN A 868 11.71 3.52 2.09
N ALA A 869 11.81 4.78 1.65
CA ALA A 869 11.23 5.90 2.37
C ALA A 869 9.69 5.87 2.32
N ARG A 870 9.06 6.36 3.37
CA ARG A 870 7.60 6.52 3.47
C ARG A 870 7.24 7.93 3.93
N MET A 871 6.10 8.43 3.46
CA MET A 871 5.59 9.75 3.83
C MET A 871 4.73 9.67 5.10
N ILE A 872 5.00 10.53 6.09
CA ILE A 872 4.26 10.67 7.37
C ILE A 872 3.43 11.98 7.38
N GLY A 873 3.74 12.87 6.45
CA GLY A 873 3.04 14.12 6.13
C GLY A 873 3.77 14.85 5.02
N LEU A 874 3.23 15.97 4.55
CA LEU A 874 3.84 16.76 3.49
C LEU A 874 5.26 17.20 3.88
N ASN A 875 6.24 16.84 3.05
CA ASN A 875 7.69 17.01 3.28
C ASN A 875 8.30 16.28 4.51
N LEU A 876 7.58 15.33 5.11
CA LEU A 876 8.03 14.56 6.28
C LEU A 876 8.12 13.06 5.93
N TYR A 877 9.35 12.55 5.86
CA TYR A 877 9.65 11.17 5.49
C TYR A 877 10.30 10.36 6.64
N ASP A 878 10.26 9.04 6.53
CA ASP A 878 10.99 8.05 7.35
C ASP A 878 11.59 6.99 6.44
N GLY A 879 12.88 6.69 6.57
CA GLY A 879 13.59 5.68 5.77
C GLY A 879 14.77 6.23 4.96
N ILE A 880 15.17 5.49 3.92
CA ILE A 880 16.34 5.76 3.08
C ILE A 880 15.95 5.81 1.61
N ARG A 881 16.48 6.81 0.90
CA ARG A 881 16.54 6.92 -0.56
C ARG A 881 18.00 6.93 -0.97
N SER A 882 18.40 6.14 -1.96
CA SER A 882 19.76 6.20 -2.48
C SER A 882 19.82 5.80 -3.95
N LYS A 883 20.56 6.56 -4.74
CA LYS A 883 20.82 6.29 -6.15
C LYS A 883 22.32 6.34 -6.40
N VAL A 884 22.84 5.31 -7.05
CA VAL A 884 24.23 5.21 -7.54
C VAL A 884 24.13 4.79 -9.00
N PHE A 885 25.01 5.30 -9.85
CA PHE A 885 24.67 5.44 -11.26
C PHE A 885 25.86 5.14 -12.24
N GLY A 886 25.72 4.87 -13.58
CA GLY A 886 26.75 4.49 -14.63
C GLY A 886 26.59 4.99 -16.14
N GLU A 887 27.35 6.01 -16.64
CA GLU A 887 27.09 6.87 -17.84
C GLU A 887 28.22 7.08 -18.85
N TYR A 888 27.79 7.45 -20.07
CA TYR A 888 28.61 7.91 -21.18
C TYR A 888 27.78 8.75 -22.19
N TYR A 889 28.36 9.79 -22.77
CA TYR A 889 27.86 10.56 -23.92
C TYR A 889 28.96 10.71 -24.98
N GLN A 890 28.56 10.71 -26.26
CA GLN A 890 29.45 10.86 -27.41
C GLN A 890 28.80 11.80 -28.44
N GLN A 891 29.53 12.80 -28.92
CA GLN A 891 29.10 13.58 -30.08
C GLN A 891 29.27 12.73 -31.35
N VAL A 892 28.23 12.69 -32.19
CA VAL A 892 28.12 11.81 -33.36
C VAL A 892 28.44 12.56 -34.67
N ASN A 893 28.26 13.88 -34.70
CA ASN A 893 28.60 14.73 -35.84
C ASN A 893 29.56 15.86 -35.42
N GLY A 894 30.75 15.93 -36.03
CA GLY A 894 31.81 16.87 -35.67
C GLY A 894 33.03 16.13 -35.10
N ASP A 895 33.81 16.84 -34.28
CA ASP A 895 35.01 16.30 -33.65
C ASP A 895 34.69 15.23 -32.58
N TRP A 896 35.70 14.43 -32.21
CA TRP A 896 35.56 13.38 -31.20
C TRP A 896 35.50 13.97 -29.79
N SER A 897 34.29 14.32 -29.36
CA SER A 897 33.97 14.79 -28.01
C SER A 897 33.21 13.72 -27.23
N ASP A 898 33.85 13.16 -26.20
CA ASP A 898 33.29 12.16 -25.30
C ASP A 898 33.18 12.68 -23.86
N VAL A 899 32.10 12.30 -23.16
CA VAL A 899 31.83 12.70 -21.77
C VAL A 899 31.39 11.50 -20.94
N PHE A 900 32.17 11.17 -19.92
CA PHE A 900 31.76 10.36 -18.78
C PHE A 900 31.40 11.28 -17.62
N ILE A 901 30.39 10.90 -16.87
CA ILE A 901 29.88 11.62 -15.69
C ILE A 901 29.63 10.54 -14.66
N LEU A 902 30.04 10.71 -13.40
CA LEU A 902 30.04 9.76 -12.29
C LEU A 902 29.31 10.35 -11.08
N GLY A 903 28.68 9.58 -10.18
CA GLY A 903 28.25 10.10 -8.86
C GLY A 903 27.26 9.26 -8.04
N ALA A 904 26.61 9.90 -7.05
CA ALA A 904 25.53 9.36 -6.22
C ALA A 904 24.68 10.45 -5.51
N ASP A 905 23.45 10.10 -5.09
CA ASP A 905 22.62 10.84 -4.13
C ASP A 905 22.10 9.86 -3.05
N PHE A 906 22.38 10.13 -1.77
CA PHE A 906 21.94 9.34 -0.63
C PHE A 906 21.19 10.24 0.36
N ARG A 907 19.97 9.86 0.76
CA ARG A 907 19.12 10.58 1.72
C ARG A 907 18.63 9.65 2.81
N HIS A 908 18.66 10.11 4.05
CA HIS A 908 18.20 9.38 5.22
C HIS A 908 17.34 10.28 6.12
N TYR A 909 16.11 9.85 6.36
CA TYR A 909 15.12 10.56 7.15
C TYR A 909 14.82 9.75 8.41
N LEU A 910 15.16 10.31 9.57
CA LEU A 910 15.01 9.66 10.88
C LEU A 910 13.99 10.41 11.74
N PRO A 911 12.84 9.81 12.09
CA PRO A 911 11.96 10.35 13.11
C PRO A 911 12.66 10.35 14.48
N LEU A 912 12.96 11.55 15.00
CA LEU A 912 13.54 11.70 16.34
C LEU A 912 12.48 11.47 17.43
N HIS A 913 11.32 12.13 17.27
CA HIS A 913 10.17 11.96 18.16
C HIS A 913 8.88 12.41 17.48
N ARG A 914 7.83 11.57 17.49
CA ARG A 914 6.55 11.81 16.80
C ARG A 914 6.76 12.17 15.31
N SER A 915 6.60 13.44 14.98
CA SER A 915 6.67 14.03 13.65
C SER A 915 7.88 14.97 13.47
N LEU A 916 8.75 15.09 14.47
CA LEU A 916 10.05 15.75 14.37
C LEU A 916 11.01 14.84 13.59
N ILE A 917 11.42 15.27 12.40
CA ILE A 917 12.30 14.49 11.50
C ILE A 917 13.69 15.14 11.45
N TRP A 918 14.74 14.33 11.57
CA TRP A 918 16.09 14.70 11.16
C TRP A 918 16.35 14.12 9.77
N ALA A 919 16.48 14.99 8.77
CA ALA A 919 16.74 14.63 7.38
C ALA A 919 18.21 14.92 7.05
N ASN A 920 18.89 13.96 6.41
CA ASN A 920 20.26 14.11 5.93
C ASN A 920 20.32 13.75 4.44
N ARG A 921 21.11 14.48 3.66
CA ARG A 921 21.43 14.19 2.26
C ARG A 921 22.93 14.33 2.00
N LEU A 922 23.48 13.42 1.22
CA LEU A 922 24.83 13.46 0.66
C LEU A 922 24.70 13.28 -0.85
N ALA A 923 25.19 14.24 -1.62
CA ALA A 923 25.23 14.16 -3.09
C ALA A 923 26.63 14.48 -3.59
N THR A 924 27.07 13.77 -4.63
CA THR A 924 28.40 13.98 -5.23
C THR A 924 28.40 13.52 -6.68
N SER A 925 29.20 14.18 -7.51
CA SER A 925 29.39 13.79 -8.91
C SER A 925 30.76 14.27 -9.44
N THR A 926 31.29 13.63 -10.49
CA THR A 926 32.55 13.99 -11.16
C THR A 926 32.52 13.61 -12.65
N SER A 927 33.06 14.43 -13.54
CA SER A 927 33.05 14.21 -15.00
C SER A 927 34.44 14.17 -15.61
N PHE A 928 34.66 13.28 -16.57
CA PHE A 928 35.92 13.11 -17.32
C PHE A 928 35.65 12.61 -18.75
N GLY A 929 36.69 12.61 -19.60
CA GLY A 929 36.59 12.39 -21.04
C GLY A 929 37.54 13.35 -21.76
N GLY A 930 37.43 13.47 -23.08
CA GLY A 930 37.92 14.64 -23.80
C GLY A 930 37.20 15.90 -23.32
N SER A 931 35.86 15.83 -23.32
CA SER A 931 34.93 16.89 -22.93
C SER A 931 34.31 16.59 -21.55
N ARG A 932 33.75 17.61 -20.87
CA ARG A 932 33.25 17.50 -19.48
C ARG A 932 31.92 18.22 -19.24
N LEU A 933 31.27 17.83 -18.15
CA LEU A 933 30.19 18.56 -17.50
C LEU A 933 30.75 19.48 -16.40
N ILE A 934 30.36 20.76 -16.38
CA ILE A 934 30.63 21.68 -15.26
C ILE A 934 29.48 21.68 -14.25
N TYR A 935 29.81 21.71 -12.97
CA TYR A 935 28.86 21.88 -11.89
C TYR A 935 28.98 23.27 -11.26
N TYR A 936 27.87 24.01 -11.20
CA TYR A 936 27.78 25.28 -10.48
C TYR A 936 27.16 25.06 -9.10
N MET A 937 27.96 25.19 -8.04
CA MET A 937 27.50 25.08 -6.66
C MET A 937 26.91 26.39 -6.14
N GLY A 938 25.93 26.32 -5.25
CA GLY A 938 25.34 27.47 -4.57
C GLY A 938 23.83 27.61 -4.75
N GLY A 939 23.18 28.31 -3.81
CA GLY A 939 21.76 28.57 -3.83
C GLY A 939 20.89 27.33 -3.57
N VAL A 940 19.65 27.37 -4.10
CA VAL A 940 18.59 26.36 -3.90
C VAL A 940 17.93 26.06 -5.24
N ASP A 941 17.53 24.81 -5.53
CA ASP A 941 16.74 24.55 -6.75
C ASP A 941 15.34 25.17 -6.66
N ASN A 942 14.84 25.67 -7.80
CA ASN A 942 13.48 26.19 -7.93
C ASN A 942 13.18 27.33 -6.94
N TRP A 943 14.19 28.17 -6.65
CA TRP A 943 14.04 29.40 -5.88
C TRP A 943 13.76 30.61 -6.78
N TYR A 944 12.95 31.53 -6.27
CA TYR A 944 12.68 32.82 -6.88
C TYR A 944 13.36 33.93 -6.07
N ASN A 945 14.32 34.61 -6.68
CA ASN A 945 15.10 35.64 -6.01
C ASN A 945 14.34 36.98 -6.02
N ILE A 946 13.82 37.37 -4.85
CA ILE A 946 13.13 38.66 -4.64
C ILE A 946 14.13 39.79 -4.30
N SER A 947 15.38 39.44 -3.96
CA SER A 947 16.40 40.42 -3.59
C SER A 947 16.96 41.14 -4.80
N ARG A 948 16.90 42.48 -4.81
CA ARG A 948 17.62 43.32 -5.78
C ARG A 948 19.11 43.47 -5.47
N ASN A 949 19.53 43.10 -4.25
CA ASN A 949 20.88 43.37 -3.73
C ASN A 949 21.79 42.13 -3.74
N VAL A 950 21.24 40.96 -4.05
CA VAL A 950 21.97 39.68 -4.09
C VAL A 950 21.71 39.07 -5.47
N PRO A 951 22.73 38.89 -6.33
CA PRO A 951 22.53 38.28 -7.64
C PRO A 951 22.22 36.79 -7.49
N THR A 952 21.43 36.22 -8.41
CA THR A 952 21.09 34.78 -8.37
C THR A 952 22.31 33.89 -8.67
N PHE A 953 23.24 34.39 -9.49
CA PHE A 953 24.44 33.74 -9.98
C PHE A 953 25.64 34.69 -9.84
N ASP A 954 26.79 34.18 -9.40
CA ASP A 954 28.05 34.93 -9.32
C ASP A 954 28.81 34.81 -10.65
N TYR A 955 29.06 35.96 -11.29
CA TYR A 955 29.77 36.05 -12.57
C TYR A 955 31.29 36.24 -12.41
N TYR A 956 31.79 36.44 -11.19
CA TYR A 956 33.20 36.78 -10.94
C TYR A 956 34.06 35.56 -10.59
N GLN A 957 33.46 34.39 -10.32
CA GLN A 957 34.21 33.15 -10.08
C GLN A 957 34.76 32.60 -11.40
N PRO A 958 36.08 32.37 -11.50
CA PRO A 958 36.69 31.88 -12.73
C PRO A 958 36.21 30.46 -13.06
N ILE A 959 36.06 30.17 -14.35
CA ILE A 959 35.83 28.84 -14.90
C ILE A 959 37.14 28.32 -15.49
N ASP A 960 37.42 27.03 -15.32
CA ASP A 960 38.67 26.42 -15.77
C ASP A 960 38.75 26.22 -17.29
N GLY A 961 39.08 27.29 -18.02
CA GLY A 961 39.29 27.28 -19.47
C GLY A 961 40.48 26.43 -19.97
N SER A 962 41.10 25.61 -19.11
CA SER A 962 41.98 24.51 -19.54
C SER A 962 41.24 23.18 -19.76
N GLN A 963 39.96 23.11 -19.38
CA GLN A 963 39.07 21.98 -19.62
C GLN A 963 38.01 22.35 -20.65
N GLU A 964 37.78 21.44 -21.60
CA GLU A 964 36.66 21.54 -22.52
C GLU A 964 35.37 21.13 -21.79
N PHE A 965 34.43 22.07 -21.63
CA PHE A 965 33.11 21.82 -21.08
C PHE A 965 32.05 21.91 -22.18
N VAL A 966 31.13 20.95 -22.20
CA VAL A 966 30.02 20.88 -23.20
C VAL A 966 28.64 20.93 -22.55
N TYR A 967 28.54 20.54 -21.28
CA TYR A 967 27.30 20.57 -20.49
C TYR A 967 27.49 21.30 -19.16
N GLN A 968 26.39 21.80 -18.58
CA GLN A 968 26.34 22.47 -17.28
C GLN A 968 25.17 21.98 -16.40
N ALA A 969 25.38 21.91 -15.09
CA ALA A 969 24.40 21.49 -14.09
C ALA A 969 24.55 22.25 -12.75
N LEU A 970 23.50 22.26 -11.93
CA LEU A 970 23.53 22.82 -10.57
C LEU A 970 23.99 21.78 -9.54
N ALA A 971 24.86 22.19 -8.62
CA ALA A 971 25.29 21.43 -7.43
C ALA A 971 24.64 22.02 -6.17
N THR A 972 23.35 21.72 -6.03
CA THR A 972 22.41 22.27 -5.04
C THR A 972 21.99 21.23 -3.99
N ASN A 973 21.58 21.62 -2.77
CA ASN A 973 21.51 22.99 -2.24
C ASN A 973 22.79 23.36 -1.48
N MET A 974 23.17 24.64 -1.57
CA MET A 974 24.18 25.28 -0.72
C MET A 974 23.68 26.68 -0.36
N ARG A 975 22.84 26.75 0.68
CA ARG A 975 22.21 28.00 1.12
C ARG A 975 23.23 28.94 1.77
N GLY A 976 22.99 30.24 1.65
CA GLY A 976 23.88 31.29 2.13
C GLY A 976 24.80 31.86 1.06
N PHE A 977 24.74 31.33 -0.17
CA PHE A 977 25.49 31.79 -1.33
C PHE A 977 24.62 31.91 -2.58
N SER A 978 25.03 32.75 -3.53
CA SER A 978 24.55 32.74 -4.92
C SER A 978 25.01 31.47 -5.65
N GLN A 979 24.39 31.12 -6.77
CA GLN A 979 24.89 30.06 -7.65
C GLN A 979 26.29 30.41 -8.19
N ASN A 980 27.09 29.40 -8.54
CA ASN A 980 28.49 29.49 -8.98
C ASN A 980 29.52 29.90 -7.89
N ILE A 981 29.19 29.89 -6.59
CA ILE A 981 30.20 30.17 -5.52
C ILE A 981 31.40 29.21 -5.55
N ARG A 982 31.20 27.98 -6.03
CA ARG A 982 32.26 27.04 -6.39
C ARG A 982 31.87 26.38 -7.72
N ASN A 983 32.85 26.07 -8.57
CA ASN A 983 32.62 25.33 -9.80
C ASN A 983 33.75 24.35 -10.13
N GLY A 984 33.49 23.47 -11.10
CA GLY A 984 34.46 22.56 -11.68
C GLY A 984 33.82 21.30 -12.24
N ASN A 985 34.66 20.34 -12.64
CA ASN A 985 34.20 19.06 -13.18
C ASN A 985 33.72 18.07 -12.10
N SER A 986 33.88 18.40 -10.81
CA SER A 986 33.53 17.55 -9.68
C SER A 986 32.89 18.34 -8.54
N PHE A 987 31.99 17.72 -7.77
CA PHE A 987 31.46 18.29 -6.53
C PHE A 987 31.10 17.24 -5.47
N ALA A 988 31.00 17.70 -4.23
CA ALA A 988 30.37 16.97 -3.13
C ALA A 988 29.62 17.96 -2.22
N VAL A 989 28.42 17.60 -1.77
CA VAL A 989 27.59 18.40 -0.85
C VAL A 989 26.88 17.51 0.16
N PHE A 990 26.85 17.97 1.41
CA PHE A 990 26.09 17.38 2.51
C PHE A 990 25.12 18.40 3.08
N ASN A 991 23.85 18.02 3.18
CA ASN A 991 22.77 18.82 3.75
C ASN A 991 22.18 18.08 4.98
N THR A 992 22.01 18.78 6.10
CA THR A 992 21.30 18.26 7.27
C THR A 992 20.22 19.25 7.72
N GLU A 993 19.01 18.74 7.96
CA GLU A 993 17.85 19.53 8.38
C GLU A 993 17.12 18.88 9.56
N VAL A 994 16.73 19.68 10.54
CA VAL A 994 15.77 19.28 11.58
C VAL A 994 14.43 19.94 11.24
N ARG A 995 13.46 19.13 10.77
CA ARG A 995 12.12 19.57 10.35
C ARG A 995 11.12 19.36 11.49
N TRP A 996 10.63 20.46 12.08
CA TRP A 996 9.74 20.45 13.24
C TRP A 996 8.34 21.00 12.90
N PRO A 997 7.31 20.13 12.74
CA PRO A 997 5.95 20.57 12.47
C PRO A 997 5.23 21.02 13.75
N VAL A 998 5.52 22.25 14.19
CA VAL A 998 5.25 22.75 15.56
C VAL A 998 3.81 22.53 16.04
N PHE A 999 2.80 22.99 15.29
CA PHE A 999 1.41 22.89 15.75
C PHE A 999 0.94 21.42 15.80
N ARG A 1000 1.27 20.61 14.79
CA ARG A 1000 0.97 19.15 14.75
C ARG A 1000 1.72 18.37 15.84
N TYR A 1001 2.85 18.88 16.33
CA TYR A 1001 3.66 18.25 17.38
C TYR A 1001 3.11 18.46 18.80
N PHE A 1002 2.50 19.62 19.07
CA PHE A 1002 1.97 19.98 20.40
C PHE A 1002 0.46 19.83 20.56
N ALA A 1003 -0.34 20.09 19.52
CA ALA A 1003 -1.80 20.08 19.63
C ALA A 1003 -2.31 18.65 19.84
N ASN A 1004 -3.06 18.41 20.92
CA ASN A 1004 -3.69 17.09 21.16
C ASN A 1004 -5.03 16.92 20.41
N LYS A 1005 -5.73 18.00 20.07
CA LYS A 1005 -7.07 18.02 19.45
C LYS A 1005 -7.00 18.42 17.95
N PRO A 1006 -7.93 17.93 17.08
CA PRO A 1006 -7.98 18.20 15.64
C PRO A 1006 -7.58 19.63 15.22
N LEU A 1007 -6.62 19.74 14.29
CA LEU A 1007 -6.27 21.00 13.64
C LEU A 1007 -7.21 21.28 12.46
N ASN A 1008 -7.91 22.41 12.50
CA ASN A 1008 -8.91 22.82 11.50
C ASN A 1008 -8.29 23.51 10.26
N SER A 1009 -6.96 23.62 10.16
CA SER A 1009 -6.27 24.40 9.13
C SER A 1009 -5.16 23.58 8.48
N ASP A 1010 -5.22 23.49 7.15
CA ASP A 1010 -4.21 22.87 6.29
C ASP A 1010 -2.82 23.55 6.45
N PHE A 1011 -2.82 24.88 6.57
CA PHE A 1011 -1.62 25.67 6.86
C PHE A 1011 -1.03 25.32 8.23
N LEU A 1012 -1.83 25.26 9.31
CA LEU A 1012 -1.31 24.92 10.64
C LEU A 1012 -0.86 23.46 10.72
N THR A 1013 -1.53 22.55 10.01
CA THR A 1013 -1.22 21.11 9.99
C THR A 1013 0.13 20.82 9.32
N ASN A 1014 0.47 21.57 8.28
CA ASN A 1014 1.71 21.40 7.51
C ASN A 1014 2.84 22.38 7.90
N PHE A 1015 2.57 23.36 8.77
CA PHE A 1015 3.55 24.36 9.21
C PHE A 1015 4.74 23.73 9.93
N GLN A 1016 5.94 23.96 9.39
CA GLN A 1016 7.22 23.45 9.86
C GLN A 1016 8.17 24.63 10.12
N LEU A 1017 8.81 24.62 11.28
CA LEU A 1017 10.09 25.30 11.46
C LEU A 1017 11.21 24.34 11.06
N VAL A 1018 12.23 24.84 10.36
CA VAL A 1018 13.39 24.05 9.95
C VAL A 1018 14.67 24.76 10.39
N GLY A 1019 15.56 24.05 11.08
CA GLY A 1019 16.96 24.45 11.23
C GLY A 1019 17.82 23.61 10.29
N PHE A 1020 18.78 24.23 9.60
CA PHE A 1020 19.60 23.54 8.61
C PHE A 1020 21.09 23.94 8.64
N PHE A 1021 21.92 23.00 8.19
CA PHE A 1021 23.34 23.19 7.89
C PHE A 1021 23.69 22.46 6.59
N ASP A 1022 24.35 23.17 5.69
CA ASP A 1022 24.84 22.71 4.39
C ASP A 1022 26.37 22.85 4.38
N ILE A 1023 27.09 21.89 3.79
CA ILE A 1023 28.53 22.01 3.54
C ILE A 1023 28.89 21.33 2.23
N GLY A 1024 29.71 21.98 1.41
CA GLY A 1024 30.07 21.45 0.11
C GLY A 1024 31.30 22.09 -0.51
N THR A 1025 31.74 21.48 -1.60
CA THR A 1025 32.79 21.99 -2.48
C THR A 1025 32.55 21.52 -3.91
N ALA A 1026 32.89 22.35 -4.89
CA ALA A 1026 33.06 21.98 -6.28
C ALA A 1026 34.46 22.40 -6.73
N TRP A 1027 35.10 21.57 -7.55
CA TRP A 1027 36.51 21.72 -7.88
C TRP A 1027 36.87 21.13 -9.25
N SER A 1028 38.01 21.59 -9.77
CA SER A 1028 38.67 21.02 -10.95
C SER A 1028 39.84 20.11 -10.56
N GLY A 1029 39.82 18.86 -11.03
CA GLY A 1029 40.90 17.88 -10.83
C GLY A 1029 40.57 16.75 -9.84
N PRO A 1030 41.58 15.98 -9.38
CA PRO A 1030 41.36 14.76 -8.58
C PRO A 1030 41.05 15.01 -7.10
N SER A 1031 41.26 16.24 -6.58
CA SER A 1031 40.88 16.60 -5.22
C SER A 1031 40.63 18.12 -5.10
N PRO A 1032 39.86 18.59 -4.09
CA PRO A 1032 39.60 20.01 -3.91
C PRO A 1032 40.85 20.87 -3.62
N TRP A 1033 41.92 20.26 -3.10
CA TRP A 1033 43.19 20.90 -2.77
C TRP A 1033 44.29 20.73 -3.84
N ASP A 1034 43.94 20.22 -5.03
CA ASP A 1034 44.91 20.11 -6.14
C ASP A 1034 45.28 21.51 -6.66
N LYS A 1035 46.56 21.73 -7.00
CA LYS A 1035 47.04 23.02 -7.54
C LYS A 1035 46.47 23.37 -8.93
N ARG A 1036 45.75 22.45 -9.57
CA ARG A 1036 44.94 22.68 -10.78
C ARG A 1036 43.55 23.25 -10.49
N ASN A 1037 43.10 23.26 -9.24
CA ASN A 1037 41.79 23.82 -8.89
C ASN A 1037 41.79 25.34 -9.13
N HIS A 1038 41.06 25.79 -10.15
CA HIS A 1038 41.08 27.18 -10.62
C HIS A 1038 40.54 28.19 -9.58
N LEU A 1039 39.81 27.72 -8.56
CA LEU A 1039 39.41 28.48 -7.38
C LEU A 1039 40.58 29.22 -6.70
N ASN A 1040 41.76 28.59 -6.67
CA ASN A 1040 42.95 29.16 -6.04
C ASN A 1040 43.86 29.90 -7.04
N ARG A 1041 43.52 29.96 -8.33
CA ARG A 1041 44.42 30.43 -9.37
C ARG A 1041 43.81 31.59 -10.17
N GLU A 1042 44.33 32.79 -9.97
CA GLU A 1042 44.04 33.93 -10.84
C GLU A 1042 45.18 34.14 -11.83
N VAL A 1043 44.86 34.33 -13.12
CA VAL A 1043 45.83 34.49 -14.21
C VAL A 1043 45.69 35.89 -14.81
N ILE A 1044 46.40 36.86 -14.22
CA ILE A 1044 46.40 38.25 -14.68
C ILE A 1044 47.38 38.37 -15.85
N ARG A 1045 46.85 38.70 -17.04
CA ARG A 1045 47.65 38.96 -18.24
C ARG A 1045 47.78 40.47 -18.46
N ASN A 1046 49.00 40.98 -18.49
CA ASN A 1046 49.28 42.39 -18.76
C ASN A 1046 50.45 42.50 -19.76
N GLY A 1047 50.12 42.80 -21.02
CA GLY A 1047 51.08 42.74 -22.13
C GLY A 1047 51.75 41.37 -22.21
N PRO A 1048 53.10 41.29 -22.26
CA PRO A 1048 53.82 40.03 -22.30
C PRO A 1048 53.90 39.30 -20.94
N MET A 1049 53.48 39.92 -19.83
CA MET A 1049 53.53 39.29 -18.51
C MET A 1049 52.25 38.49 -18.22
N VAL A 1050 52.45 37.26 -17.76
CA VAL A 1050 51.39 36.39 -17.20
C VAL A 1050 51.69 36.18 -15.73
N ILE A 1051 50.99 36.92 -14.87
CA ILE A 1051 51.10 36.80 -13.41
C ILE A 1051 50.08 35.73 -12.97
N VAL A 1052 50.57 34.70 -12.28
CA VAL A 1052 49.71 33.66 -11.68
C VAL A 1052 49.71 33.87 -10.17
N VAL A 1053 48.56 34.26 -9.62
CA VAL A 1053 48.37 34.46 -8.18
C VAL A 1053 47.74 33.21 -7.59
N ASP A 1054 48.37 32.64 -6.58
CA ASP A 1054 47.76 31.63 -5.71
C ASP A 1054 47.00 32.36 -4.59
N LYS A 1055 45.67 32.22 -4.57
CA LYS A 1055 44.78 32.90 -3.62
C LYS A 1055 44.63 32.17 -2.28
N GLY A 1056 45.01 30.89 -2.20
CA GLY A 1056 44.90 30.11 -0.96
C GLY A 1056 43.50 30.05 -0.34
N ASN A 1057 42.42 30.07 -1.16
CA ASN A 1057 41.06 29.95 -0.66
C ASN A 1057 40.81 28.55 -0.08
N GLU A 1058 39.91 28.48 0.90
CA GLU A 1058 39.38 27.21 1.39
C GLU A 1058 38.40 26.63 0.34
N PRO A 1059 38.65 25.43 -0.20
CA PRO A 1059 37.75 24.82 -1.17
C PRO A 1059 36.36 24.52 -0.62
N PHE A 1060 36.21 24.29 0.69
CA PHE A 1060 34.92 24.08 1.33
C PHE A 1060 34.20 25.38 1.69
N VAL A 1061 32.91 25.42 1.37
CA VAL A 1061 31.97 26.45 1.82
C VAL A 1061 30.89 25.79 2.67
N ALA A 1062 30.48 26.47 3.74
CA ALA A 1062 29.43 26.00 4.63
C ALA A 1062 28.31 27.04 4.74
N GLY A 1063 27.07 26.60 4.88
CA GLY A 1063 25.90 27.45 5.02
C GLY A 1063 25.05 27.00 6.19
N PHE A 1064 24.49 27.91 6.97
CA PHE A 1064 23.60 27.55 8.06
C PHE A 1064 22.46 28.54 8.19
N GLY A 1065 21.34 28.11 8.79
CA GLY A 1065 20.20 28.99 8.93
C GLY A 1065 18.94 28.33 9.47
N ALA A 1066 17.84 29.07 9.32
CA ALA A 1066 16.53 28.67 9.75
C ALA A 1066 15.48 29.07 8.70
N GLY A 1067 14.43 28.27 8.59
CA GLY A 1067 13.35 28.48 7.62
C GLY A 1067 11.98 28.10 8.14
N VAL A 1068 10.97 28.58 7.42
CA VAL A 1068 9.54 28.30 7.66
C VAL A 1068 8.97 27.67 6.40
N ARG A 1069 8.21 26.58 6.55
CA ARG A 1069 7.61 25.85 5.43
C ARG A 1069 6.16 25.50 5.74
N SER A 1070 5.25 25.62 4.77
CA SER A 1070 3.86 25.14 4.92
C SER A 1070 3.15 25.03 3.57
N ARG A 1071 1.93 24.47 3.55
CA ARG A 1071 1.05 24.51 2.39
C ARG A 1071 0.20 25.79 2.40
N LEU A 1072 0.19 26.51 1.28
CA LEU A 1072 -0.57 27.75 1.08
C LEU A 1072 -1.19 27.72 -0.33
N LEU A 1073 -2.52 27.88 -0.42
CA LEU A 1073 -3.28 27.81 -1.68
C LEU A 1073 -2.97 26.55 -2.52
N GLY A 1074 -2.75 25.41 -1.86
CA GLY A 1074 -2.40 24.13 -2.48
C GLY A 1074 -0.89 23.88 -2.62
N TYR A 1075 -0.09 24.92 -2.81
CA TYR A 1075 1.37 24.83 -3.02
C TYR A 1075 2.16 24.68 -1.72
N PHE A 1076 3.23 23.89 -1.71
CA PHE A 1076 4.18 23.84 -0.60
C PHE A 1076 5.22 24.96 -0.74
N VAL A 1077 5.19 25.92 0.17
CA VAL A 1077 6.03 27.13 0.16
C VAL A 1077 7.15 26.99 1.19
N ARG A 1078 8.38 27.35 0.79
CA ARG A 1078 9.55 27.41 1.67
C ARG A 1078 10.10 28.83 1.75
N LEU A 1079 10.43 29.27 2.96
CA LEU A 1079 11.03 30.56 3.29
C LEU A 1079 12.28 30.27 4.14
N ASP A 1080 13.43 30.07 3.52
CA ASP A 1080 14.69 29.73 4.21
C ASP A 1080 15.60 30.99 4.28
N TRP A 1081 16.09 31.36 5.48
CA TRP A 1081 17.11 32.41 5.68
C TRP A 1081 18.44 31.76 6.06
N ALA A 1082 19.52 32.10 5.35
CA ALA A 1082 20.83 31.47 5.55
C ALA A 1082 21.98 32.48 5.59
N TRP A 1083 23.02 32.14 6.34
CA TRP A 1083 24.33 32.79 6.33
C TRP A 1083 25.36 31.83 5.71
N GLY A 1084 26.16 32.35 4.78
CA GLY A 1084 27.32 31.63 4.25
C GLY A 1084 28.55 31.79 5.15
N ILE A 1085 29.42 30.78 5.14
CA ILE A 1085 30.77 30.79 5.72
C ILE A 1085 31.74 30.42 4.59
N GLU A 1086 32.63 31.34 4.25
CA GLU A 1086 33.67 31.19 3.24
C GLU A 1086 35.00 31.71 3.79
N ASN A 1087 36.11 31.00 3.58
CA ASN A 1087 37.44 31.39 4.07
C ASN A 1087 37.44 31.75 5.58
N TYR A 1088 36.64 31.04 6.38
CA TYR A 1088 36.37 31.27 7.81
C TYR A 1088 35.67 32.60 8.15
N VAL A 1089 35.19 33.36 7.16
CA VAL A 1089 34.43 34.62 7.31
C VAL A 1089 32.93 34.35 7.18
N LEU A 1090 32.12 34.97 8.04
CA LEU A 1090 30.66 34.93 7.97
C LEU A 1090 30.13 35.98 6.98
N LEU A 1091 29.41 35.53 5.95
CA LEU A 1091 28.82 36.38 4.92
C LEU A 1091 27.45 36.97 5.34
N PRO A 1092 27.00 38.06 4.69
CA PRO A 1092 25.64 38.59 4.87
C PRO A 1092 24.55 37.55 4.59
N ARG A 1093 23.42 37.64 5.31
CA ARG A 1093 22.31 36.69 5.14
C ARG A 1093 21.65 36.80 3.75
N ILE A 1094 21.33 35.66 3.15
CA ILE A 1094 20.51 35.54 1.94
C ILE A 1094 19.15 34.93 2.32
N PHE A 1095 18.10 35.34 1.60
CA PHE A 1095 16.72 34.85 1.77
C PHE A 1095 16.28 34.09 0.52
N TYR A 1096 15.71 32.90 0.71
CA TYR A 1096 15.26 32.00 -0.34
C TYR A 1096 13.76 31.73 -0.23
N LEU A 1097 13.00 32.16 -1.24
CA LEU A 1097 11.64 31.68 -1.51
C LEU A 1097 11.74 30.53 -2.52
N SER A 1098 11.21 29.34 -2.22
CA SER A 1098 11.13 28.24 -3.19
C SER A 1098 9.82 27.45 -3.09
N LEU A 1099 9.44 26.83 -4.22
CA LEU A 1099 8.27 25.96 -4.37
C LEU A 1099 8.71 24.52 -4.64
N SER A 1100 9.61 24.01 -3.79
CA SER A 1100 10.20 22.66 -3.89
C SER A 1100 9.82 21.80 -2.69
N LEU A 1101 9.69 20.49 -2.94
CA LEU A 1101 9.66 19.47 -1.88
C LEU A 1101 11.07 18.98 -1.57
N ASP A 1102 11.25 18.44 -0.36
CA ASP A 1102 12.51 17.97 0.22
C ASP A 1102 13.53 19.05 0.63
N PHE A 1103 14.80 18.91 0.21
CA PHE A 1103 15.98 19.65 0.72
C PHE A 1103 16.13 21.05 0.14
#